data_AF-A0A1C5LFW9-F1
#
_entry.id   AF-A0A1C5LFW9-F1
#
_cell.length_a   1.000
_cell.length_b   1.000
_cell.length_c   1.000
_cell.angle_alpha   90.00
_cell.angle_beta   90.00
_cell.angle_gamma   90.00
#
_symmetry.space_group_name_H-M   'P 1'
#
loop_
_entity.id
_entity.type
_entity.pdbx_description
1 polymer ?
#
loop_
_entity_poly.entity_id
_entity_poly.type
_entity_poly.pdbx_seq_one_letter_code
_entity_poly.pdbx_strand_id
1 'polypeptide(L)'
;MIEEKNEDRQSFDQDAVMVYIDPHLMQGLADVAAQKAANFQELLSAAQEGDLESAYQVALSYANGRGTSKDSELAFQWFQRAADGDHIAAQYQLGVCFLRGIGTEADIPRGLELITSTADQDYLPSVCELGLCYEMGTGVEESKERAAELYRQAAQQGDARAQCNLGFFYYRGIGVEESDSEAVYWFSQAAEQEYPRAQFLLGECYDLGFGVEADMAHAVELYTKAHNGGYPPATCSLGLCYELGKGVEEDKERAARLYLQSAEEEDPRAQCNLGFFYYWGIGVEKDLAQAVLWFSRSAEQQYPRAQYLLGHCYEFGYGVEKSLEKAAALYQAAHHRSYSDGTCALGLCYELGTGVEQDKAKAVELYRQAAQQGNARAQCNLGFCYYQGIGVETDDKTAVEWFQKAADQEYPRAMMLLGECYENGYGIDRDAAKAVALYTKAHEAGHPPATCSLGLCYEIGTGVEVDKTKAVQLYRQAAEEEDARAQCNLGFCYYRGIGVEADDKQAAEWFQKAADQNYRRAIYLLGECYEYGYGLEKDVKRAIELYTKAHEAGYPPAACSLGLCYEIGTGVEIDKVKAVELYRQAAQQGDARAQCNLGFCYYQGIGVEADDKQAAVWFQKAADQDYLRAVYLLGECYEYGYGLDRDEQQAVALYTRAQQAGYPSAACSLGLCYELGTGVEMDKAKAVQLYRQAAEQGDARAQCNLGFCYYQGIGIEMDDSQAVVWFQKAAEQNYLRAVMLLGECRENGYGTERDMAQAVELYTKAHEGGYPPATCSLGLCYEMGRGVEQDKAKAAQLYRQAADCGDARAQCNLGFFYYHGISVSVDDSQAAQWFQKAADQDYPRAQMLLGECYENGYGVERDITKAVELYTSAHERGNAAATCSLGLCYELGRGVEEDKGRAAQLYRQAADHGNARAQCNLGFFYYHGISVKQDYTKAAELFQQAADQDNARAQYLLGQCYEHGQGVAKDLSRAMELYHQAADGGSKDAKERLEKGHSAKGTSGQEAPKQEKGLLKKALKLFKK
;
A
#
# COMPACT_ATOMS: atom_id res chain seq x y z
N MET A 1 40.06 35.83 -31.35
CA MET A 1 39.74 37.17 -31.86
C MET A 1 38.52 37.66 -31.12
N ILE A 2 38.60 38.90 -30.61
CA ILE A 2 37.58 39.68 -29.86
C ILE A 2 37.48 39.23 -28.39
N GLU A 3 38.20 39.82 -27.43
CA GLU A 3 38.19 41.21 -26.87
C GLU A 3 36.93 41.62 -26.09
N GLU A 4 37.22 41.90 -24.81
CA GLU A 4 36.63 42.89 -23.89
C GLU A 4 35.20 42.74 -23.36
N LYS A 5 35.12 42.56 -22.04
CA LYS A 5 34.79 43.67 -21.12
C LYS A 5 35.34 43.45 -19.71
N ASN A 6 36.30 44.31 -19.36
CA ASN A 6 36.63 44.71 -17.99
C ASN A 6 35.50 45.59 -17.44
N GLU A 7 35.16 45.44 -16.16
CA GLU A 7 35.23 46.49 -15.12
C GLU A 7 34.51 45.99 -13.86
N ASP A 8 35.31 45.61 -12.85
CA ASP A 8 35.16 46.01 -11.43
C ASP A 8 36.09 45.15 -10.57
N ARG A 9 37.39 45.49 -10.61
CA ARG A 9 38.35 45.08 -9.58
C ARG A 9 38.48 46.24 -8.60
N GLN A 10 37.70 46.20 -7.53
CA GLN A 10 38.02 46.95 -6.33
C GLN A 10 39.25 46.31 -5.68
N SER A 11 40.28 47.13 -5.47
CA SER A 11 41.49 46.82 -4.74
C SER A 11 41.14 46.43 -3.31
N PHE A 12 41.31 45.16 -2.96
CA PHE A 12 41.38 44.72 -1.58
C PHE A 12 42.84 44.73 -1.13
N ASP A 13 43.03 45.43 -0.01
CA ASP A 13 44.28 45.65 0.70
C ASP A 13 45.11 44.38 0.83
N GLN A 14 46.39 44.51 0.49
CA GLN A 14 47.43 43.62 0.96
C GLN A 14 47.65 43.90 2.45
N ASP A 15 46.80 43.32 3.30
CA ASP A 15 47.21 43.03 4.68
C ASP A 15 48.17 41.84 4.63
N ALA A 16 49.41 42.16 4.24
CA ALA A 16 50.56 41.35 4.53
C ALA A 16 50.58 41.14 6.05
N VAL A 17 50.34 39.91 6.48
CA VAL A 17 50.72 39.47 7.82
C VAL A 17 52.22 39.72 7.91
N MET A 18 52.59 40.84 8.53
CA MET A 18 53.94 41.11 8.99
C MET A 18 54.25 40.02 10.01
N VAL A 19 54.81 38.90 9.52
CA VAL A 19 55.54 37.97 10.36
C VAL A 19 56.66 38.79 10.96
N TYR A 20 56.50 39.20 12.21
CA TYR A 20 57.58 39.80 12.98
C TYR A 20 58.60 38.69 13.24
N ILE A 21 59.44 38.41 12.24
CA ILE A 21 60.64 37.60 12.44
C ILE A 21 61.57 38.52 13.20
N ASP A 22 61.85 38.18 14.46
CA ASP A 22 62.80 38.91 15.29
C ASP A 22 64.09 39.16 14.47
N PRO A 23 64.44 40.43 14.20
CA PRO A 23 65.63 40.77 13.45
C PRO A 23 66.90 40.15 14.05
N HIS A 24 66.94 39.92 15.37
CA HIS A 24 68.03 39.22 16.03
C HIS A 24 68.09 37.73 15.70
N LEU A 25 66.94 37.08 15.45
CA LEU A 25 66.87 35.67 15.03
C LEU A 25 67.29 35.50 13.56
N MET A 26 66.89 36.41 12.67
CA MET A 26 67.34 36.44 11.27
C MET A 26 68.84 36.72 11.15
N GLN A 27 69.34 37.67 11.95
CA GLN A 27 70.76 37.99 11.99
C GLN A 27 71.57 36.82 12.59
N GLY A 28 71.07 36.17 13.64
CA GLY A 28 71.66 34.95 14.19
C GLY A 28 71.67 33.77 13.22
N LEU A 29 70.60 33.56 12.45
CA LEU A 29 70.54 32.51 11.42
C LEU A 29 71.48 32.82 10.24
N ALA A 30 71.57 34.09 9.84
CA ALA A 30 72.52 34.54 8.82
C ALA A 30 73.98 34.39 9.28
N ASP A 31 74.28 34.70 10.54
CA ASP A 31 75.60 34.52 11.14
C ASP A 31 75.98 33.04 11.24
N VAL A 32 75.03 32.17 11.62
CA VAL A 32 75.24 30.71 11.62
C VAL A 32 75.45 30.16 10.21
N ALA A 33 74.71 30.66 9.21
CA ALA A 33 74.88 30.26 7.81
C ALA A 33 76.24 30.73 7.26
N ALA A 34 76.64 31.96 7.56
CA ALA A 34 77.96 32.51 7.20
C ALA A 34 79.10 31.72 7.87
N GLN A 35 78.95 31.37 9.16
CA GLN A 35 79.94 30.55 9.86
C GLN A 35 80.05 29.14 9.28
N LYS A 36 78.92 28.49 8.95
CA LYS A 36 78.92 27.17 8.29
C LYS A 36 79.60 27.24 6.91
N ALA A 37 79.38 28.31 6.15
CA ALA A 37 80.03 28.52 4.86
C ALA A 37 81.54 28.77 5.00
N ALA A 38 81.98 29.54 6.01
CA ALA A 38 83.39 29.75 6.31
C ALA A 38 84.09 28.44 6.71
N ASN A 39 83.49 27.67 7.62
CA ASN A 39 84.01 26.36 8.03
C ASN A 39 84.11 25.38 6.85
N PHE A 40 83.15 25.42 5.93
CA PHE A 40 83.20 24.60 4.71
C PHE A 40 84.38 24.99 3.80
N GLN A 41 84.66 26.28 3.63
CA GLN A 41 85.80 26.73 2.82
C GLN A 41 87.15 26.30 3.41
N GLU A 42 87.28 26.28 4.75
CA GLU A 42 88.48 25.77 5.42
C GLU A 42 88.65 24.25 5.19
N LEU A 43 87.58 23.47 5.36
CA LEU A 43 87.58 22.03 5.06
C LEU A 43 87.90 21.77 3.58
N LEU A 44 87.35 22.56 2.67
CA LEU A 44 87.60 22.43 1.23
C LEU A 44 89.07 22.70 0.89
N SER A 45 89.69 23.70 1.51
CA SER A 45 91.12 23.99 1.30
C SER A 45 91.99 22.82 1.79
N ALA A 46 91.73 22.31 2.99
CA ALA A 46 92.47 21.17 3.55
C ALA A 46 92.28 19.88 2.72
N ALA A 47 91.07 19.62 2.23
CA ALA A 47 90.77 18.51 1.34
C ALA A 47 91.50 18.62 -0.01
N GLN A 48 91.62 19.84 -0.56
CA GLN A 48 92.36 20.09 -1.80
C GLN A 48 93.86 19.85 -1.63
N GLU A 49 94.41 20.14 -0.45
CA GLU A 49 95.80 19.88 -0.06
C GLU A 49 96.09 18.39 0.26
N GLY A 50 95.06 17.54 0.27
CA GLY A 50 95.19 16.08 0.36
C GLY A 50 94.80 15.46 1.69
N ASP A 51 94.21 16.22 2.63
CA ASP A 51 93.71 15.67 3.89
C ASP A 51 92.43 14.83 3.65
N LEU A 52 92.50 13.53 3.95
CA LEU A 52 91.45 12.56 3.63
C LEU A 52 90.20 12.72 4.49
N GLU A 53 90.36 13.07 5.78
CA GLU A 53 89.23 13.35 6.67
C GLU A 53 88.49 14.61 6.20
N SER A 54 89.22 15.67 5.87
CA SER A 54 88.61 16.88 5.29
C SER A 54 87.93 16.57 3.95
N ALA A 55 88.51 15.74 3.09
CA ALA A 55 87.87 15.31 1.85
C ALA A 55 86.55 14.55 2.10
N TYR A 56 86.52 13.68 3.10
CA TYR A 56 85.30 13.00 3.54
C TYR A 56 84.26 13.97 4.11
N GLN A 57 84.66 14.93 4.95
CA GLN A 57 83.75 15.94 5.51
C GLN A 57 83.22 16.90 4.43
N VAL A 58 84.04 17.26 3.45
CA VAL A 58 83.61 18.04 2.27
C VAL A 58 82.58 17.25 1.46
N ALA A 59 82.80 15.95 1.25
CA ALA A 59 81.83 15.08 0.60
C ALA A 59 80.49 15.04 1.34
N LEU A 60 80.52 14.90 2.68
CA LEU A 60 79.32 14.97 3.52
C LEU A 60 78.64 16.35 3.46
N SER A 61 79.40 17.42 3.38
CA SER A 61 78.88 18.79 3.22
C SER A 61 78.14 18.96 1.89
N TYR A 62 78.69 18.44 0.79
CA TYR A 62 78.00 18.41 -0.50
C TYR A 62 76.79 17.46 -0.51
N ALA A 63 76.88 16.31 0.15
CA ALA A 63 75.77 15.36 0.23
C ALA A 63 74.56 15.93 1.01
N ASN A 64 74.82 16.72 2.06
CA ASN A 64 73.80 17.22 2.98
C ASN A 64 73.50 18.73 2.84
N GLY A 65 74.21 19.44 1.97
CA GLY A 65 74.09 20.90 1.84
C GLY A 65 74.53 21.68 3.09
N ARG A 66 75.53 21.17 3.83
CA ARG A 66 76.00 21.81 5.07
C ARG A 66 77.13 22.78 4.78
N GLY A 67 76.82 24.08 4.78
CA GLY A 67 77.77 25.14 4.45
C GLY A 67 78.00 25.34 2.94
N THR A 68 77.28 24.58 2.11
CA THR A 68 77.28 24.64 0.65
C THR A 68 75.92 24.18 0.12
N SER A 69 75.61 24.36 -1.16
CA SER A 69 74.44 23.73 -1.78
C SER A 69 74.63 22.22 -1.92
N LYS A 70 73.53 21.46 -1.79
CA LYS A 70 73.54 20.01 -2.01
C LYS A 70 73.95 19.70 -3.45
N ASP A 71 74.96 18.85 -3.62
CA ASP A 71 75.48 18.43 -4.92
C ASP A 71 75.95 16.97 -4.83
N SER A 72 75.18 16.06 -5.43
CA SER A 72 75.45 14.62 -5.30
C SER A 72 76.65 14.17 -6.12
N GLU A 73 76.93 14.84 -7.25
CA GLU A 73 78.06 14.50 -8.12
C GLU A 73 79.38 14.94 -7.50
N LEU A 74 79.43 16.15 -6.92
CA LEU A 74 80.59 16.60 -6.16
C LEU A 74 80.79 15.77 -4.88
N ALA A 75 79.71 15.41 -4.18
CA ALA A 75 79.81 14.50 -3.04
C ALA A 75 80.45 13.17 -3.43
N PHE A 76 79.98 12.57 -4.53
CA PHE A 76 80.55 11.33 -5.07
C PHE A 76 82.04 11.46 -5.40
N GLN A 77 82.44 12.52 -6.11
CA GLN A 77 83.84 12.75 -6.47
C GLN A 77 84.75 12.89 -5.22
N TRP A 78 84.29 13.59 -4.19
CA TRP A 78 85.05 13.76 -2.94
C TRP A 78 85.06 12.47 -2.09
N PHE A 79 83.97 11.70 -2.05
CA PHE A 79 83.98 10.36 -1.45
C PHE A 79 84.97 9.45 -2.16
N GLN A 80 85.00 9.48 -3.49
CA GLN A 80 85.94 8.70 -4.29
C GLN A 80 87.39 9.09 -3.99
N ARG A 81 87.69 10.40 -3.97
CA ARG A 81 89.03 10.88 -3.65
C ARG A 81 89.51 10.48 -2.25
N ALA A 82 88.62 10.49 -1.25
CA ALA A 82 88.95 10.03 0.09
C ALA A 82 89.07 8.49 0.18
N ALA A 83 88.21 7.76 -0.53
CA ALA A 83 88.20 6.29 -0.58
C ALA A 83 89.44 5.71 -1.28
N ASP A 84 89.92 6.36 -2.35
CA ASP A 84 91.16 6.02 -3.06
C ASP A 84 92.41 6.20 -2.18
N GLY A 85 92.28 6.98 -1.09
CA GLY A 85 93.28 7.14 -0.03
C GLY A 85 93.09 6.20 1.17
N ASP A 86 92.30 5.13 1.03
CA ASP A 86 91.98 4.15 2.09
C ASP A 86 91.19 4.70 3.29
N HIS A 87 90.40 5.76 3.10
CA HIS A 87 89.50 6.26 4.14
C HIS A 87 88.24 5.37 4.26
N ILE A 88 88.17 4.54 5.30
CA ILE A 88 87.13 3.50 5.45
C ILE A 88 85.68 4.04 5.40
N ALA A 89 85.40 5.17 6.05
CA ALA A 89 84.06 5.78 6.01
C ALA A 89 83.70 6.33 4.62
N ALA A 90 84.70 6.76 3.85
CA ALA A 90 84.50 7.22 2.49
C ALA A 90 84.30 6.04 1.52
N GLN A 91 85.00 4.93 1.73
CA GLN A 91 84.79 3.67 1.00
C GLN A 91 83.37 3.15 1.20
N TYR A 92 82.85 3.18 2.44
CA TYR A 92 81.46 2.87 2.74
C TYR A 92 80.49 3.79 1.99
N GLN A 93 80.64 5.12 2.10
CA GLN A 93 79.75 6.07 1.42
C GLN A 93 79.83 5.94 -0.11
N LEU A 94 81.02 5.69 -0.66
CA LEU A 94 81.21 5.40 -2.08
C LEU A 94 80.48 4.11 -2.49
N GLY A 95 80.56 3.07 -1.66
CA GLY A 95 79.80 1.83 -1.83
C GLY A 95 78.29 2.07 -1.88
N VAL A 96 77.76 2.87 -0.94
CA VAL A 96 76.36 3.30 -0.92
C VAL A 96 75.99 4.10 -2.19
N CYS A 97 76.86 5.01 -2.63
CA CYS A 97 76.66 5.78 -3.87
C CYS A 97 76.51 4.85 -5.08
N PHE A 98 77.36 3.84 -5.23
CA PHE A 98 77.26 2.87 -6.32
C PHE A 98 76.03 1.96 -6.20
N LEU A 99 75.70 1.49 -4.99
CA LEU A 99 74.51 0.68 -4.76
C LEU A 99 73.21 1.40 -5.11
N ARG A 100 73.15 2.71 -4.87
CA ARG A 100 71.92 3.52 -5.01
C ARG A 100 71.93 4.49 -6.20
N GLY A 101 73.02 4.56 -6.96
CA GLY A 101 73.18 5.52 -8.08
C GLY A 101 73.18 6.99 -7.64
N ILE A 102 73.80 7.30 -6.49
CA ILE A 102 73.83 8.67 -5.95
C ILE A 102 75.07 9.38 -6.47
N GLY A 103 74.88 10.40 -7.31
CA GLY A 103 75.98 11.17 -7.91
C GLY A 103 76.75 10.45 -9.01
N THR A 104 76.32 9.24 -9.36
CA THR A 104 76.90 8.37 -10.40
C THR A 104 75.84 7.38 -10.90
N GLU A 105 76.07 6.69 -12.02
CA GLU A 105 75.23 5.56 -12.42
C GLU A 105 75.37 4.41 -11.41
N ALA A 106 74.28 3.68 -11.16
CA ALA A 106 74.31 2.56 -10.23
C ALA A 106 75.22 1.43 -10.74
N ASP A 107 76.16 1.00 -9.90
CA ASP A 107 77.09 -0.10 -10.15
C ASP A 107 77.04 -1.06 -8.95
N ILE A 108 76.02 -1.92 -8.95
CA ILE A 108 75.70 -2.80 -7.82
C ILE A 108 76.89 -3.70 -7.43
N PRO A 109 77.58 -4.38 -8.38
CA PRO A 109 78.73 -5.23 -8.03
C PRO A 109 79.85 -4.45 -7.34
N ARG A 110 80.20 -3.27 -7.86
CA ARG A 110 81.26 -2.42 -7.29
C ARG A 110 80.88 -1.85 -5.93
N GLY A 111 79.61 -1.43 -5.79
CA GLY A 111 79.08 -0.98 -4.52
C GLY A 111 79.14 -2.08 -3.45
N LEU A 112 78.73 -3.29 -3.80
CA LEU A 112 78.76 -4.45 -2.91
C LEU A 112 80.19 -4.86 -2.53
N GLU A 113 81.14 -4.78 -3.46
CA GLU A 113 82.56 -5.06 -3.19
C GLU A 113 83.11 -4.11 -2.12
N LEU A 114 82.85 -2.80 -2.25
CA LEU A 114 83.26 -1.79 -1.27
C LEU A 114 82.59 -1.98 0.09
N ILE A 115 81.30 -2.28 0.11
CA ILE A 115 80.56 -2.56 1.35
C ILE A 115 81.09 -3.84 2.03
N THR A 116 81.33 -4.91 1.27
CA THR A 116 81.85 -6.18 1.82
C THR A 116 83.26 -5.99 2.37
N SER A 117 84.15 -5.34 1.61
CA SER A 117 85.53 -5.07 2.03
C SER A 117 85.63 -4.25 3.31
N THR A 118 84.75 -3.26 3.48
CA THR A 118 84.71 -2.44 4.70
C THR A 118 83.98 -3.14 5.85
N ALA A 119 83.01 -4.02 5.57
CA ALA A 119 82.37 -4.87 6.57
C ALA A 119 83.36 -5.94 7.12
N ASP A 120 84.22 -6.51 6.28
CA ASP A 120 85.27 -7.45 6.68
C ASP A 120 86.34 -6.81 7.59
N GLN A 121 86.40 -5.47 7.62
CA GLN A 121 87.21 -4.67 8.54
C GLN A 121 86.45 -4.25 9.81
N ASP A 122 85.30 -4.87 10.09
CA ASP A 122 84.41 -4.58 11.23
C ASP A 122 83.87 -3.13 11.27
N TYR A 123 83.79 -2.44 10.12
CA TYR A 123 83.12 -1.14 10.06
C TYR A 123 81.60 -1.33 10.15
N LEU A 124 81.03 -1.13 11.35
CA LEU A 124 79.63 -1.43 11.66
C LEU A 124 78.61 -0.84 10.67
N PRO A 125 78.77 0.39 10.14
CA PRO A 125 77.89 0.92 9.11
C PRO A 125 77.82 0.03 7.85
N SER A 126 78.94 -0.57 7.44
CA SER A 126 79.00 -1.50 6.32
C SER A 126 78.45 -2.87 6.68
N VAL A 127 78.65 -3.36 7.91
CA VAL A 127 78.02 -4.61 8.37
C VAL A 127 76.49 -4.49 8.32
N CYS A 128 75.95 -3.36 8.79
CA CYS A 128 74.52 -3.05 8.72
C CYS A 128 74.04 -2.91 7.26
N GLU A 129 74.79 -2.20 6.40
CA GLU A 129 74.41 -2.01 4.99
C GLU A 129 74.48 -3.32 4.20
N LEU A 130 75.46 -4.19 4.48
CA LEU A 130 75.53 -5.54 3.92
C LEU A 130 74.31 -6.37 4.37
N GLY A 131 73.88 -6.22 5.63
CA GLY A 131 72.62 -6.79 6.11
C GLY A 131 71.42 -6.33 5.28
N LEU A 132 71.36 -5.05 4.94
CA LEU A 132 70.31 -4.49 4.06
C LEU A 132 70.40 -5.04 2.62
N CYS A 133 71.60 -5.26 2.09
CA CYS A 133 71.78 -5.92 0.79
C CYS A 133 71.20 -7.35 0.80
N TYR A 134 71.45 -8.14 1.85
CA TYR A 134 70.84 -9.47 2.01
C TYR A 134 69.34 -9.41 2.25
N GLU A 135 68.86 -8.39 2.98
CA GLU A 135 67.42 -8.19 3.18
C GLU A 135 66.71 -7.94 1.86
N MET A 136 67.26 -7.09 0.98
CA MET A 136 66.60 -6.69 -0.27
C MET A 136 67.03 -7.51 -1.50
N GLY A 137 68.00 -8.41 -1.37
CA GLY A 137 68.61 -9.12 -2.51
C GLY A 137 69.41 -8.21 -3.45
N THR A 138 69.96 -7.10 -2.94
CA THR A 138 70.69 -6.12 -3.76
C THR A 138 72.11 -6.61 -4.01
N GLY A 139 72.35 -7.19 -5.19
CA GLY A 139 73.67 -7.70 -5.59
C GLY A 139 74.06 -9.04 -4.94
N VAL A 140 73.24 -9.56 -4.01
CA VAL A 140 73.36 -10.86 -3.35
C VAL A 140 72.03 -11.61 -3.43
N GLU A 141 72.04 -12.92 -3.21
CA GLU A 141 70.79 -13.68 -3.04
C GLU A 141 70.09 -13.22 -1.77
N GLU A 142 68.79 -12.94 -1.86
CA GLU A 142 67.98 -12.49 -0.72
C GLU A 142 68.00 -13.54 0.40
N SER A 143 68.37 -13.13 1.61
CA SER A 143 68.34 -13.98 2.81
C SER A 143 68.03 -13.15 4.05
N LYS A 144 66.83 -13.34 4.61
CA LYS A 144 66.39 -12.67 5.84
C LYS A 144 67.19 -13.17 7.05
N GLU A 145 67.53 -14.45 7.09
CA GLU A 145 68.33 -15.03 8.16
C GLU A 145 69.73 -14.43 8.17
N ARG A 146 70.36 -14.30 6.99
CA ARG A 146 71.69 -13.69 6.88
C ARG A 146 71.68 -12.21 7.22
N ALA A 147 70.64 -11.49 6.80
CA ALA A 147 70.43 -10.09 7.20
C ALA A 147 70.29 -9.96 8.73
N ALA A 148 69.51 -10.85 9.36
CA ALA A 148 69.33 -10.87 10.81
C ALA A 148 70.64 -11.14 11.57
N GLU A 149 71.49 -12.04 11.07
CA GLU A 149 72.83 -12.30 11.63
C GLU A 149 73.73 -11.06 11.59
N LEU A 150 73.78 -10.38 10.44
CA LEU A 150 74.59 -9.17 10.26
C LEU A 150 74.04 -8.00 11.09
N TYR A 151 72.73 -7.83 11.15
CA TYR A 151 72.11 -6.85 12.06
C TYR A 151 72.41 -7.17 13.51
N ARG A 152 72.35 -8.44 13.93
CA ARG A 152 72.73 -8.86 15.29
C ARG A 152 74.19 -8.57 15.60
N GLN A 153 75.10 -8.85 14.68
CA GLN A 153 76.54 -8.55 14.83
C GLN A 153 76.79 -7.05 15.02
N ALA A 154 76.17 -6.20 14.20
CA ALA A 154 76.35 -4.75 14.30
C ALA A 154 75.61 -4.15 15.51
N ALA A 155 74.42 -4.65 15.84
CA ALA A 155 73.59 -4.18 16.94
C ALA A 155 74.24 -4.42 18.31
N GLN A 156 74.83 -5.61 18.51
CA GLN A 156 75.56 -5.96 19.74
C GLN A 156 76.80 -5.09 19.96
N GLN A 157 77.33 -4.48 18.90
CA GLN A 157 78.46 -3.56 18.95
C GLN A 157 78.04 -2.09 19.02
N GLY A 158 76.74 -1.81 19.12
CA GLY A 158 76.21 -0.47 19.39
C GLY A 158 75.71 0.31 18.17
N ASP A 159 75.69 -0.26 16.95
CA ASP A 159 75.17 0.47 15.78
C ASP A 159 73.65 0.67 15.89
N ALA A 160 73.22 1.92 16.07
CA ALA A 160 71.81 2.27 16.28
C ALA A 160 70.88 1.88 15.11
N ARG A 161 71.38 1.89 13.87
CA ARG A 161 70.58 1.49 12.69
C ARG A 161 70.36 -0.02 12.68
N ALA A 162 71.41 -0.79 12.96
CA ALA A 162 71.33 -2.24 13.09
C ALA A 162 70.46 -2.68 14.28
N GLN A 163 70.56 -1.99 15.43
CA GLN A 163 69.68 -2.20 16.57
C GLN A 163 68.21 -1.97 16.17
N CYS A 164 67.90 -0.85 15.50
CA CYS A 164 66.55 -0.58 15.02
C CYS A 164 66.06 -1.62 14.00
N ASN A 165 66.87 -1.98 13.02
CA ASN A 165 66.50 -2.98 12.01
C ASN A 165 66.30 -4.38 12.63
N LEU A 166 67.16 -4.78 13.57
CA LEU A 166 67.01 -6.04 14.29
C LEU A 166 65.76 -6.04 15.18
N GLY A 167 65.48 -4.93 15.86
CA GLY A 167 64.24 -4.75 16.62
C GLY A 167 63.02 -4.91 15.72
N PHE A 168 63.05 -4.33 14.53
CA PHE A 168 61.98 -4.49 13.53
C PHE A 168 61.86 -5.94 13.02
N PHE A 169 62.98 -6.66 12.88
CA PHE A 169 62.97 -8.08 12.52
C PHE A 169 62.28 -8.93 13.60
N TYR A 170 62.57 -8.68 14.89
CA TYR A 170 61.86 -9.33 15.99
C TYR A 170 60.39 -8.93 16.05
N TYR A 171 60.06 -7.66 15.81
CA TYR A 171 58.68 -7.16 15.80
C TYR A 171 57.81 -7.79 14.70
N ARG A 172 58.42 -8.28 13.63
CA ARG A 172 57.70 -8.83 12.45
C ARG A 172 58.00 -10.30 12.17
N GLY A 173 58.82 -10.95 13.01
CA GLY A 173 59.28 -12.33 12.79
C GLY A 173 60.05 -12.54 11.47
N ILE A 174 60.85 -11.55 11.04
CA ILE A 174 61.58 -11.59 9.76
C ILE A 174 62.95 -12.24 9.99
N GLY A 175 63.16 -13.46 9.50
CA GLY A 175 64.44 -14.18 9.65
C GLY A 175 64.82 -14.54 11.10
N VAL A 176 63.93 -14.24 12.06
CA VAL A 176 64.01 -14.54 13.50
C VAL A 176 62.61 -14.89 14.02
N GLU A 177 62.53 -15.54 15.18
CA GLU A 177 61.24 -15.76 15.86
C GLU A 177 60.68 -14.42 16.35
N GLU A 178 59.38 -14.19 16.13
CA GLU A 178 58.69 -12.96 16.52
C GLU A 178 58.71 -12.77 18.04
N SER A 179 59.11 -11.57 18.50
CA SER A 179 59.24 -11.27 19.92
C SER A 179 59.17 -9.76 20.18
N ASP A 180 58.03 -9.30 20.69
CA ASP A 180 57.83 -7.90 21.06
C ASP A 180 58.81 -7.44 22.14
N SER A 181 59.15 -8.31 23.09
CA SER A 181 60.10 -7.99 24.16
C SER A 181 61.52 -7.75 23.62
N GLU A 182 61.96 -8.53 22.64
CA GLU A 182 63.25 -8.30 21.97
C GLU A 182 63.20 -7.07 21.08
N ALA A 183 62.08 -6.85 20.38
CA ALA A 183 61.87 -5.65 19.58
C ALA A 183 62.02 -4.37 20.42
N VAL A 184 61.28 -4.28 21.53
CA VAL A 184 61.36 -3.18 22.49
C VAL A 184 62.79 -2.99 22.99
N TYR A 185 63.47 -4.07 23.40
CA TYR A 185 64.85 -3.98 23.90
C TYR A 185 65.76 -3.30 22.87
N TRP A 186 65.77 -3.76 21.62
CA TRP A 186 66.62 -3.20 20.58
C TRP A 186 66.17 -1.79 20.14
N PHE A 187 64.87 -1.50 20.11
CA PHE A 187 64.38 -0.15 19.87
C PHE A 187 64.80 0.81 20.99
N SER A 188 64.76 0.40 22.26
CA SER A 188 65.23 1.21 23.38
C SER A 188 66.72 1.55 23.26
N GLN A 189 67.57 0.57 22.94
CA GLN A 189 69.01 0.80 22.75
C GLN A 189 69.29 1.81 21.61
N ALA A 190 68.56 1.74 20.49
CA ALA A 190 68.70 2.69 19.41
C ALA A 190 68.09 4.06 19.72
N ALA A 191 66.97 4.09 20.46
CA ALA A 191 66.27 5.32 20.85
C ALA A 191 67.06 6.16 21.86
N GLU A 192 67.81 5.51 22.77
CA GLU A 192 68.77 6.15 23.69
C GLU A 192 69.91 6.86 22.94
N GLN A 193 70.24 6.40 21.73
CA GLN A 193 71.20 7.02 20.82
C GLN A 193 70.56 8.10 19.93
N GLU A 194 69.37 8.58 20.29
CA GLU A 194 68.61 9.60 19.55
C GLU A 194 68.24 9.20 18.10
N TYR A 195 68.17 7.89 17.79
CA TYR A 195 67.79 7.44 16.46
C TYR A 195 66.26 7.59 16.22
N PRO A 196 65.80 8.50 15.34
CA PRO A 196 64.40 8.92 15.31
C PRO A 196 63.42 7.79 14.94
N ARG A 197 63.81 6.90 14.03
CA ARG A 197 62.99 5.74 13.64
C ARG A 197 62.80 4.78 14.82
N ALA A 198 63.82 4.57 15.66
CA ALA A 198 63.70 3.71 16.83
C ALA A 198 62.85 4.36 17.93
N GLN A 199 63.00 5.67 18.15
CA GLN A 199 62.11 6.42 19.06
C GLN A 199 60.65 6.30 18.63
N PHE A 200 60.37 6.44 17.33
CA PHE A 200 59.03 6.23 16.79
C PHE A 200 58.49 4.81 17.02
N LEU A 201 59.25 3.78 16.63
CA LEU A 201 58.82 2.38 16.77
C LEU A 201 58.66 1.97 18.24
N LEU A 202 59.52 2.48 19.13
CA LEU A 202 59.35 2.31 20.58
C LEU A 202 58.10 3.03 21.08
N GLY A 203 57.80 4.22 20.55
CA GLY A 203 56.57 4.94 20.80
C GLY A 203 55.33 4.12 20.43
N GLU A 204 55.33 3.48 19.25
CA GLU A 204 54.26 2.56 18.83
C GLU A 204 54.11 1.37 19.78
N CYS A 205 55.22 0.83 20.31
CA CYS A 205 55.19 -0.24 21.30
C CYS A 205 54.50 0.21 22.60
N TYR A 206 54.77 1.43 23.09
CA TYR A 206 54.12 2.00 24.26
C TYR A 206 52.67 2.41 24.01
N ASP A 207 52.32 2.86 22.81
CA ASP A 207 50.93 3.19 22.43
C ASP A 207 50.05 1.93 22.44
N LEU A 208 50.53 0.84 21.84
CA LEU A 208 49.78 -0.40 21.67
C LEU A 208 49.98 -1.43 22.79
N GLY A 209 50.98 -1.24 23.66
CA GLY A 209 51.34 -2.19 24.71
C GLY A 209 52.03 -3.46 24.20
N PHE A 210 52.80 -3.36 23.12
CA PHE A 210 53.56 -4.48 22.56
C PHE A 210 54.92 -4.60 23.24
N GLY A 211 55.14 -5.72 23.96
CA GLY A 211 56.38 -5.99 24.69
C GLY A 211 56.60 -5.12 25.94
N VAL A 212 55.76 -4.12 26.17
CA VAL A 212 55.74 -3.20 27.32
C VAL A 212 54.30 -2.92 27.77
N GLU A 213 54.12 -2.43 29.00
CA GLU A 213 52.83 -1.92 29.44
C GLU A 213 52.47 -0.66 28.64
N ALA A 214 51.21 -0.57 28.19
CA ALA A 214 50.77 0.57 27.40
C ALA A 214 50.86 1.87 28.21
N ASP A 215 51.59 2.85 27.67
CA ASP A 215 51.79 4.18 28.27
C ASP A 215 51.76 5.25 27.18
N MET A 216 50.58 5.83 26.99
CA MET A 216 50.36 6.84 25.96
C MET A 216 51.16 8.13 26.22
N ALA A 217 51.41 8.49 27.48
CA ALA A 217 52.18 9.69 27.79
C ALA A 217 53.65 9.51 27.38
N HIS A 218 54.19 8.33 27.63
CA HIS A 218 55.54 8.00 27.21
C HIS A 218 55.66 7.82 25.69
N ALA A 219 54.65 7.24 25.04
CA ALA A 219 54.58 7.19 23.58
C ALA A 219 54.63 8.59 22.96
N VAL A 220 53.87 9.55 23.48
CA VAL A 220 53.90 10.96 23.05
C VAL A 220 55.29 11.57 23.24
N GLU A 221 55.97 11.30 24.36
CA GLU A 221 57.33 11.79 24.60
C GLU A 221 58.29 11.28 23.52
N LEU A 222 58.21 9.99 23.19
CA LEU A 222 59.02 9.36 22.15
C LEU A 222 58.69 9.88 20.74
N TYR A 223 57.41 10.04 20.41
CA TYR A 223 56.99 10.68 19.16
C TYR A 223 57.48 12.12 19.07
N THR A 224 57.47 12.87 20.17
CA THR A 224 57.99 14.25 20.23
C THR A 224 59.50 14.29 20.00
N LYS A 225 60.26 13.35 20.60
CA LYS A 225 61.71 13.23 20.36
C LYS A 225 62.00 12.90 18.90
N ALA A 226 61.29 11.92 18.32
CA ALA A 226 61.43 11.53 16.93
C ALA A 226 61.04 12.67 15.95
N HIS A 227 59.98 13.41 16.27
CA HIS A 227 59.56 14.61 15.55
C HIS A 227 60.66 15.69 15.55
N ASN A 228 61.24 15.99 16.72
CA ASN A 228 62.36 16.94 16.83
C ASN A 228 63.61 16.45 16.08
N GLY A 229 63.76 15.14 15.93
CA GLY A 229 64.77 14.49 15.08
C GLY A 229 64.46 14.50 13.58
N GLY A 230 63.35 15.11 13.14
CA GLY A 230 62.97 15.24 11.73
C GLY A 230 62.42 13.95 11.13
N TYR A 231 61.63 13.17 11.87
CA TYR A 231 61.02 11.94 11.38
C TYR A 231 59.52 12.11 11.06
N PRO A 232 59.14 12.22 9.77
CA PRO A 232 57.76 12.53 9.37
C PRO A 232 56.70 11.58 9.92
N PRO A 233 56.92 10.24 9.97
CA PRO A 233 55.98 9.29 10.57
C PRO A 233 55.65 9.58 12.04
N ALA A 234 56.62 10.06 12.82
CA ALA A 234 56.41 10.46 14.21
C ALA A 234 55.66 11.77 14.30
N THR A 235 55.96 12.73 13.41
CA THR A 235 55.19 13.98 13.30
C THR A 235 53.71 13.71 13.02
N CYS A 236 53.40 12.79 12.11
CA CYS A 236 52.02 12.35 11.82
C CYS A 236 51.37 11.74 13.08
N SER A 237 52.06 10.83 13.76
CA SER A 237 51.52 10.12 14.92
C SER A 237 51.30 11.06 16.12
N LEU A 238 52.20 12.03 16.32
CA LEU A 238 52.00 13.11 17.28
C LEU A 238 50.78 13.97 16.93
N GLY A 239 50.55 14.23 15.63
CA GLY A 239 49.32 14.87 15.13
C GLY A 239 48.07 14.11 15.53
N LEU A 240 48.08 12.78 15.39
CA LEU A 240 46.97 11.91 15.80
C LEU A 240 46.74 11.93 17.32
N CYS A 241 47.79 12.02 18.12
CA CYS A 241 47.68 12.18 19.58
C CYS A 241 46.91 13.46 19.94
N TYR A 242 47.24 14.59 19.28
CA TYR A 242 46.54 15.87 19.48
C TYR A 242 45.13 15.87 18.90
N GLU A 243 44.87 15.17 17.79
CA GLU A 243 43.53 15.04 17.21
C GLU A 243 42.55 14.35 18.16
N LEU A 244 43.01 13.29 18.83
CA LEU A 244 42.18 12.42 19.67
C LEU A 244 42.30 12.72 21.17
N GLY A 245 43.17 13.65 21.59
CA GLY A 245 43.47 13.90 22.99
C GLY A 245 44.08 12.69 23.72
N LYS A 246 44.88 11.88 23.01
CA LYS A 246 45.52 10.68 23.56
C LYS A 246 46.91 11.00 24.10
N GLY A 247 47.09 10.91 25.42
CA GLY A 247 48.36 11.24 26.09
C GLY A 247 48.69 12.73 26.14
N VAL A 248 47.89 13.58 25.48
CA VAL A 248 47.94 15.04 25.45
C VAL A 248 46.53 15.61 25.46
N GLU A 249 46.37 16.90 25.76
CA GLU A 249 45.09 17.59 25.59
C GLU A 249 44.73 17.67 24.09
N GLU A 250 43.43 17.50 23.78
CA GLU A 250 42.93 17.59 22.40
C GLU A 250 43.18 18.99 21.83
N ASP A 251 43.85 19.06 20.67
CA ASP A 251 44.13 20.29 19.94
C ASP A 251 44.16 20.01 18.43
N LYS A 252 42.98 20.17 17.80
CA LYS A 252 42.78 19.91 16.37
C LYS A 252 43.55 20.87 15.48
N GLU A 253 43.75 22.12 15.88
CA GLU A 253 44.53 23.07 15.08
C GLU A 253 46.02 22.70 15.09
N ARG A 254 46.52 22.25 16.25
CA ARG A 254 47.89 21.73 16.35
C ARG A 254 48.07 20.43 15.59
N ALA A 255 47.10 19.51 15.66
CA ALA A 255 47.09 18.31 14.84
C ALA A 255 47.17 18.66 13.35
N ALA A 256 46.39 19.64 12.88
CA ALA A 256 46.42 20.11 11.50
C ALA A 256 47.80 20.62 11.08
N ARG A 257 48.46 21.42 11.93
CA ARG A 257 49.83 21.93 11.67
C ARG A 257 50.85 20.80 11.58
N LEU A 258 50.77 19.81 12.48
CA LEU A 258 51.65 18.64 12.47
C LEU A 258 51.41 17.77 11.23
N TYR A 259 50.16 17.56 10.85
CA TYR A 259 49.83 16.86 9.61
C TYR A 259 50.33 17.60 8.38
N LEU A 260 50.19 18.93 8.32
CA LEU A 260 50.74 19.74 7.22
C LEU A 260 52.26 19.58 7.11
N GLN A 261 52.98 19.72 8.21
CA GLN A 261 54.44 19.55 8.23
C GLN A 261 54.85 18.15 7.73
N SER A 262 54.22 17.10 8.28
CA SER A 262 54.50 15.71 7.87
C SER A 262 54.10 15.42 6.42
N ALA A 263 53.01 16.02 5.94
CA ALA A 263 52.51 15.86 4.57
C ALA A 263 53.40 16.54 3.52
N GLU A 264 54.00 17.70 3.86
CA GLU A 264 55.00 18.39 3.06
C GLU A 264 56.32 17.60 2.98
N GLU A 265 56.62 16.79 3.98
CA GLU A 265 57.71 15.81 3.99
C GLU A 265 57.32 14.46 3.33
N GLU A 266 56.27 14.47 2.51
CA GLU A 266 55.77 13.35 1.70
C GLU A 266 55.21 12.14 2.47
N ASP A 267 54.91 12.24 3.79
CA ASP A 267 54.26 11.12 4.52
C ASP A 267 52.82 10.90 4.01
N PRO A 268 52.50 9.74 3.41
CA PRO A 268 51.20 9.52 2.80
C PRO A 268 50.06 9.43 3.83
N ARG A 269 50.34 9.03 5.08
CA ARG A 269 49.33 8.97 6.14
C ARG A 269 48.94 10.37 6.57
N ALA A 270 49.91 11.26 6.75
CA ALA A 270 49.69 12.67 7.06
C ALA A 270 48.98 13.39 5.92
N GLN A 271 49.36 13.15 4.66
CA GLN A 271 48.64 13.69 3.50
C GLN A 271 47.17 13.26 3.51
N CYS A 272 46.89 11.98 3.80
CA CYS A 272 45.52 11.49 3.92
C CYS A 272 44.76 12.14 5.09
N ASN A 273 45.37 12.21 6.28
CA ASN A 273 44.74 12.80 7.47
C ASN A 273 44.47 14.31 7.29
N LEU A 274 45.41 15.05 6.69
CA LEU A 274 45.24 16.45 6.36
C LEU A 274 44.14 16.65 5.32
N GLY A 275 44.09 15.81 4.28
CA GLY A 275 42.99 15.82 3.31
C GLY A 275 41.63 15.60 4.00
N PHE A 276 41.58 14.70 4.98
CA PHE A 276 40.37 14.47 5.78
C PHE A 276 40.00 15.67 6.66
N PHE A 277 40.99 16.37 7.23
CA PHE A 277 40.78 17.61 7.99
C PHE A 277 40.16 18.71 7.12
N TYR A 278 40.68 18.92 5.91
CA TYR A 278 40.09 19.86 4.96
C TYR A 278 38.69 19.43 4.48
N TYR A 279 38.45 18.12 4.32
CA TYR A 279 37.16 17.60 3.89
C TYR A 279 36.04 17.93 4.88
N TRP A 280 36.32 17.85 6.18
CA TRP A 280 35.34 18.09 7.25
C TRP A 280 35.46 19.46 7.93
N GLY A 281 36.55 20.20 7.71
CA GLY A 281 36.83 21.45 8.42
C GLY A 281 37.26 21.22 9.88
N ILE A 282 38.09 20.20 10.12
CA ILE A 282 38.57 19.84 11.48
C ILE A 282 39.87 20.59 11.74
N GLY A 283 39.88 21.55 12.66
CA GLY A 283 41.09 22.34 12.98
C GLY A 283 41.59 23.25 11.85
N VAL A 284 40.89 23.26 10.71
CA VAL A 284 41.12 24.08 9.52
C VAL A 284 39.78 24.47 8.91
N GLU A 285 39.74 25.51 8.08
CA GLU A 285 38.55 25.82 7.28
C GLU A 285 38.27 24.68 6.28
N LYS A 286 36.99 24.34 6.10
CA LYS A 286 36.58 23.29 5.16
C LYS A 286 36.91 23.70 3.73
N ASP A 287 37.73 22.92 3.06
CA ASP A 287 38.15 23.14 1.67
C ASP A 287 38.23 21.80 0.92
N LEU A 288 37.22 21.53 0.08
CA LEU A 288 37.16 20.27 -0.66
C LEU A 288 38.23 20.17 -1.76
N ALA A 289 38.73 21.28 -2.29
CA ALA A 289 39.79 21.28 -3.29
C ALA A 289 41.13 20.89 -2.66
N GLN A 290 41.42 21.43 -1.46
CA GLN A 290 42.59 21.00 -0.69
C GLN A 290 42.48 19.54 -0.24
N ALA A 291 41.29 19.10 0.16
CA ALA A 291 41.06 17.69 0.51
C ALA A 291 41.45 16.75 -0.64
N VAL A 292 40.94 17.03 -1.85
CA VAL A 292 41.26 16.28 -3.06
C VAL A 292 42.76 16.34 -3.38
N LEU A 293 43.39 17.52 -3.27
CA LEU A 293 44.83 17.68 -3.55
C LEU A 293 45.65 16.72 -2.68
N TRP A 294 45.39 16.73 -1.37
CA TRP A 294 46.15 15.90 -0.42
C TRP A 294 45.79 14.42 -0.52
N PHE A 295 44.53 14.07 -0.76
CA PHE A 295 44.15 12.69 -1.07
C PHE A 295 44.82 12.19 -2.35
N SER A 296 44.93 13.03 -3.39
CA SER A 296 45.59 12.66 -4.66
C SER A 296 47.06 12.36 -4.45
N ARG A 297 47.81 13.24 -3.75
CA ARG A 297 49.22 13.00 -3.42
C ARG A 297 49.41 11.69 -2.63
N SER A 298 48.56 11.44 -1.64
CA SER A 298 48.61 10.22 -0.84
C SER A 298 48.22 8.96 -1.66
N ALA A 299 47.24 9.08 -2.56
CA ALA A 299 46.77 8.00 -3.42
C ALA A 299 47.79 7.65 -4.53
N GLU A 300 48.54 8.62 -5.04
CA GLU A 300 49.68 8.41 -5.96
C GLU A 300 50.78 7.57 -5.31
N GLN A 301 50.98 7.73 -4.00
CA GLN A 301 51.82 6.88 -3.16
C GLN A 301 51.17 5.54 -2.78
N GLN A 302 50.00 5.23 -3.37
CA GLN A 302 49.26 3.99 -3.22
C GLN A 302 48.73 3.74 -1.80
N TYR A 303 48.49 4.80 -1.03
CA TYR A 303 47.90 4.67 0.30
C TYR A 303 46.40 4.35 0.19
N PRO A 304 45.94 3.18 0.67
CA PRO A 304 44.61 2.67 0.32
C PRO A 304 43.45 3.50 0.89
N ARG A 305 43.60 4.08 2.08
CA ARG A 305 42.57 4.97 2.66
C ARG A 305 42.40 6.23 1.82
N ALA A 306 43.48 6.80 1.29
CA ALA A 306 43.40 7.96 0.40
C ALA A 306 42.80 7.61 -0.96
N GLN A 307 43.12 6.44 -1.53
CA GLN A 307 42.46 5.95 -2.74
C GLN A 307 40.95 5.83 -2.55
N TYR A 308 40.50 5.24 -1.43
CA TYR A 308 39.09 5.16 -1.09
C TYR A 308 38.44 6.55 -0.93
N LEU A 309 39.04 7.45 -0.15
CA LEU A 309 38.49 8.80 0.08
C LEU A 309 38.45 9.65 -1.19
N LEU A 310 39.49 9.57 -2.04
CA LEU A 310 39.50 10.23 -3.34
C LEU A 310 38.44 9.63 -4.28
N GLY A 311 38.24 8.30 -4.23
CA GLY A 311 37.16 7.64 -4.97
C GLY A 311 35.80 8.20 -4.57
N HIS A 312 35.58 8.40 -3.27
CA HIS A 312 34.37 9.03 -2.73
C HIS A 312 34.20 10.48 -3.21
N CYS A 313 35.28 11.27 -3.27
CA CYS A 313 35.25 12.60 -3.86
C CYS A 313 34.78 12.57 -5.32
N TYR A 314 35.28 11.63 -6.14
CA TYR A 314 34.83 11.48 -7.53
C TYR A 314 33.40 10.94 -7.66
N GLU A 315 32.94 10.06 -6.77
CA GLU A 315 31.60 9.50 -6.80
C GLU A 315 30.53 10.60 -6.62
N PHE A 316 30.77 11.52 -5.69
CA PHE A 316 29.82 12.57 -5.31
C PHE A 316 30.14 13.95 -5.91
N GLY A 317 31.31 14.12 -6.52
CA GLY A 317 31.76 15.41 -7.06
C GLY A 317 32.20 16.41 -6.00
N TYR A 318 32.79 15.93 -4.89
CA TYR A 318 33.26 16.77 -3.80
C TYR A 318 34.67 17.28 -4.09
N GLY A 319 34.79 18.58 -4.41
CA GLY A 319 36.06 19.22 -4.74
C GLY A 319 36.62 18.86 -6.13
N VAL A 320 35.96 17.97 -6.86
CA VAL A 320 36.30 17.50 -8.22
C VAL A 320 35.04 17.31 -9.05
N GLU A 321 35.20 17.30 -10.38
CA GLU A 321 34.14 16.88 -11.28
C GLU A 321 33.76 15.41 -11.02
N LYS A 322 32.46 15.14 -10.88
CA LYS A 322 31.92 13.80 -10.63
C LYS A 322 32.32 12.83 -11.76
N SER A 323 32.89 11.69 -11.39
CA SER A 323 33.31 10.63 -12.31
C SER A 323 33.22 9.26 -11.65
N LEU A 324 32.17 8.50 -12.01
CA LEU A 324 31.95 7.16 -11.45
C LEU A 324 33.02 6.16 -11.89
N GLU A 325 33.55 6.30 -13.11
CA GLU A 325 34.63 5.46 -13.65
C GLU A 325 35.92 5.64 -12.85
N LYS A 326 36.31 6.90 -12.54
CA LYS A 326 37.47 7.19 -11.71
C LYS A 326 37.28 6.71 -10.27
N ALA A 327 36.08 6.87 -9.72
CA ALA A 327 35.75 6.37 -8.39
C ALA A 327 35.94 4.85 -8.31
N ALA A 328 35.36 4.10 -9.25
CA ALA A 328 35.49 2.65 -9.32
C ALA A 328 36.96 2.19 -9.48
N ALA A 329 37.74 2.87 -10.33
CA ALA A 329 39.17 2.57 -10.49
C ALA A 329 39.97 2.77 -9.19
N LEU A 330 39.65 3.82 -8.41
CA LEU A 330 40.29 4.08 -7.12
C LEU A 330 39.86 3.07 -6.05
N TYR A 331 38.59 2.66 -6.02
CA TYR A 331 38.14 1.58 -5.15
C TYR A 331 38.79 0.24 -5.49
N GLN A 332 38.99 -0.03 -6.79
CA GLN A 332 39.75 -1.20 -7.24
C GLN A 332 41.21 -1.15 -6.81
N ALA A 333 41.86 0.01 -6.88
CA ALA A 333 43.22 0.20 -6.39
C ALA A 333 43.31 -0.06 -4.87
N ALA A 334 42.37 0.46 -4.09
CA ALA A 334 42.30 0.22 -2.65
C ALA A 334 42.03 -1.27 -2.33
N HIS A 335 41.17 -1.92 -3.11
CA HIS A 335 40.88 -3.35 -3.01
C HIS A 335 42.13 -4.21 -3.27
N HIS A 336 42.96 -3.88 -4.27
CA HIS A 336 44.22 -4.59 -4.53
C HIS A 336 45.20 -4.53 -3.34
N ARG A 337 45.03 -3.57 -2.44
CA ARG A 337 45.79 -3.44 -1.18
C ARG A 337 45.04 -4.04 0.02
N SER A 338 44.02 -4.87 -0.22
CA SER A 338 43.19 -5.52 0.80
C SER A 338 42.52 -4.54 1.77
N TYR A 339 42.21 -3.32 1.30
CA TYR A 339 41.49 -2.35 2.12
C TYR A 339 40.00 -2.61 2.09
N SER A 340 39.44 -2.93 3.26
CA SER A 340 38.07 -3.42 3.39
C SER A 340 37.01 -2.41 2.92
N ASP A 341 37.17 -1.12 3.18
CA ASP A 341 36.22 -0.09 2.74
C ASP A 341 36.24 0.10 1.21
N GLY A 342 37.43 0.07 0.61
CA GLY A 342 37.59 0.09 -0.85
C GLY A 342 36.96 -1.14 -1.50
N THR A 343 37.14 -2.31 -0.88
CA THR A 343 36.52 -3.57 -1.32
C THR A 343 35.00 -3.51 -1.22
N CYS A 344 34.46 -2.97 -0.11
CA CYS A 344 33.03 -2.78 0.07
C CYS A 344 32.45 -1.78 -0.95
N ALA A 345 33.12 -0.66 -1.19
CA ALA A 345 32.68 0.35 -2.16
C ALA A 345 32.70 -0.20 -3.59
N LEU A 346 33.73 -0.97 -3.96
CA LEU A 346 33.77 -1.67 -5.25
C LEU A 346 32.62 -2.68 -5.38
N GLY A 347 32.27 -3.38 -4.30
CA GLY A 347 31.09 -4.25 -4.27
C GLY A 347 29.81 -3.50 -4.62
N LEU A 348 29.62 -2.29 -4.08
CA LEU A 348 28.48 -1.44 -4.39
C LEU A 348 28.48 -0.96 -5.85
N CYS A 349 29.66 -0.65 -6.40
CA CYS A 349 29.80 -0.33 -7.83
C CYS A 349 29.29 -1.46 -8.72
N TYR A 350 29.65 -2.71 -8.42
CA TYR A 350 29.18 -3.88 -9.16
C TYR A 350 27.70 -4.19 -8.94
N GLU A 351 27.17 -3.98 -7.73
CA GLU A 351 25.75 -4.19 -7.42
C GLU A 351 24.85 -3.27 -8.26
N LEU A 352 25.22 -1.99 -8.35
CA LEU A 352 24.45 -0.96 -9.03
C LEU A 352 24.83 -0.74 -10.50
N GLY A 353 25.98 -1.25 -10.95
CA GLY A 353 26.54 -0.95 -12.27
C GLY A 353 27.05 0.49 -12.38
N THR A 354 27.57 1.06 -11.29
CA THR A 354 28.06 2.45 -11.26
C THR A 354 29.57 2.50 -11.51
N GLY A 355 29.97 3.01 -12.67
CA GLY A 355 31.37 3.09 -13.09
C GLY A 355 31.98 1.76 -13.57
N VAL A 356 31.24 0.65 -13.44
CA VAL A 356 31.56 -0.69 -13.94
C VAL A 356 30.31 -1.36 -14.50
N GLU A 357 30.46 -2.41 -15.30
CA GLU A 357 29.33 -3.24 -15.72
C GLU A 357 28.69 -3.93 -14.51
N GLN A 358 27.36 -3.97 -14.45
CA GLN A 358 26.63 -4.54 -13.31
C GLN A 358 26.90 -6.04 -13.21
N ASP A 359 27.39 -6.48 -12.05
CA ASP A 359 27.60 -7.89 -11.71
C ASP A 359 27.28 -8.13 -10.23
N LYS A 360 26.05 -8.55 -9.96
CA LYS A 360 25.56 -8.79 -8.60
C LYS A 360 26.27 -9.96 -7.92
N ALA A 361 26.73 -10.96 -8.67
CA ALA A 361 27.44 -12.09 -8.10
C ALA A 361 28.84 -11.66 -7.64
N LYS A 362 29.52 -10.83 -8.45
CA LYS A 362 30.80 -10.23 -8.07
C LYS A 362 30.67 -9.28 -6.87
N ALA A 363 29.59 -8.50 -6.81
CA ALA A 363 29.29 -7.66 -5.65
C ALA A 363 29.26 -8.48 -4.34
N VAL A 364 28.55 -9.61 -4.33
CA VAL A 364 28.48 -10.50 -3.17
C VAL A 364 29.84 -11.09 -2.80
N GLU A 365 30.68 -11.45 -3.79
CA GLU A 365 32.04 -11.92 -3.54
C GLU A 365 32.87 -10.86 -2.80
N LEU A 366 32.84 -9.62 -3.29
CA LEU A 366 33.56 -8.49 -2.70
C LEU A 366 33.02 -8.13 -1.31
N TYR A 367 31.70 -8.08 -1.13
CA TYR A 367 31.10 -7.89 0.18
C TYR A 367 31.50 -8.98 1.16
N ARG A 368 31.56 -10.25 0.73
CA ARG A 368 32.01 -11.36 1.57
C ARG A 368 33.46 -11.21 1.99
N GLN A 369 34.35 -10.80 1.08
CA GLN A 369 35.75 -10.55 1.40
C GLN A 369 35.91 -9.43 2.44
N ALA A 370 35.25 -8.29 2.22
CA ALA A 370 35.29 -7.16 3.16
C ALA A 370 34.62 -7.50 4.51
N ALA A 371 33.50 -8.23 4.50
CA ALA A 371 32.77 -8.64 5.69
C ALA A 371 33.59 -9.59 6.58
N GLN A 372 34.35 -10.51 5.97
CA GLN A 372 35.27 -11.41 6.67
C GLN A 372 36.45 -10.68 7.33
N GLN A 373 36.82 -9.51 6.81
CA GLN A 373 37.80 -8.61 7.43
C GLN A 373 37.20 -7.74 8.56
N GLY A 374 35.91 -7.93 8.90
CA GLY A 374 35.24 -7.21 9.97
C GLY A 374 34.48 -5.95 9.53
N ASN A 375 34.47 -5.60 8.24
CA ASN A 375 33.83 -4.35 7.78
C ASN A 375 32.30 -4.39 8.01
N ALA A 376 31.80 -3.58 8.95
CA ALA A 376 30.38 -3.58 9.34
C ALA A 376 29.44 -3.18 8.19
N ARG A 377 29.84 -2.25 7.32
CA ARG A 377 29.06 -1.86 6.13
C ARG A 377 28.94 -3.02 5.14
N ALA A 378 30.04 -3.74 4.89
CA ALA A 378 30.05 -4.91 4.02
C ALA A 378 29.25 -6.08 4.61
N GLN A 379 29.34 -6.32 5.93
CA GLN A 379 28.51 -7.30 6.63
C GLN A 379 27.02 -6.98 6.46
N CYS A 380 26.62 -5.72 6.67
CA CYS A 380 25.25 -5.28 6.45
C CYS A 380 24.81 -5.45 4.99
N ASN A 381 25.62 -5.00 4.03
CA ASN A 381 25.31 -5.15 2.59
C ASN A 381 25.20 -6.62 2.18
N LEU A 382 26.09 -7.49 2.67
CA LEU A 382 26.03 -8.93 2.41
C LEU A 382 24.77 -9.56 3.00
N GLY A 383 24.42 -9.19 4.24
CA GLY A 383 23.16 -9.62 4.85
C GLY A 383 21.96 -9.19 4.03
N PHE A 384 21.96 -7.95 3.54
CA PHE A 384 20.92 -7.43 2.66
C PHE A 384 20.84 -8.16 1.31
N CYS A 385 21.97 -8.58 0.76
CA CYS A 385 21.99 -9.40 -0.45
C CYS A 385 21.29 -10.75 -0.24
N TYR A 386 21.54 -11.42 0.89
CA TYR A 386 20.82 -12.66 1.23
C TYR A 386 19.34 -12.43 1.56
N TYR A 387 19.01 -11.30 2.19
CA TYR A 387 17.62 -10.95 2.51
C TYR A 387 16.77 -10.70 1.25
N GLN A 388 17.33 -10.08 0.22
CA GLN A 388 16.61 -9.70 -1.00
C GLN A 388 16.90 -10.61 -2.21
N GLY A 389 17.84 -11.55 -2.10
CA GLY A 389 18.27 -12.40 -3.21
C GLY A 389 19.07 -11.65 -4.29
N ILE A 390 19.91 -10.69 -3.88
CA ILE A 390 20.73 -9.89 -4.81
C ILE A 390 22.04 -10.63 -5.08
N GLY A 391 22.17 -11.22 -6.26
CA GLY A 391 23.39 -11.94 -6.66
C GLY A 391 23.59 -13.31 -5.97
N VAL A 392 22.68 -13.68 -5.08
CA VAL A 392 22.60 -14.96 -4.36
C VAL A 392 21.13 -15.36 -4.19
N GLU A 393 20.88 -16.63 -3.87
CA GLU A 393 19.55 -17.07 -3.45
C GLU A 393 19.18 -16.44 -2.09
N THR A 394 17.88 -16.23 -1.87
CA THR A 394 17.36 -15.68 -0.62
C THR A 394 17.63 -16.64 0.54
N ASP A 395 18.22 -16.14 1.62
CA ASP A 395 18.49 -16.89 2.85
C ASP A 395 18.44 -15.97 4.07
N ASP A 396 17.25 -15.86 4.67
CA ASP A 396 17.02 -14.98 5.81
C ASP A 396 17.87 -15.35 7.04
N LYS A 397 18.21 -16.64 7.21
CA LYS A 397 19.04 -17.06 8.35
C LYS A 397 20.45 -16.51 8.19
N THR A 398 21.03 -16.69 7.00
CA THR A 398 22.35 -16.14 6.70
C THR A 398 22.32 -14.61 6.73
N ALA A 399 21.23 -13.97 6.29
CA ALA A 399 21.06 -12.52 6.40
C ALA A 399 21.14 -12.04 7.86
N VAL A 400 20.39 -12.67 8.76
CA VAL A 400 20.38 -12.37 10.20
C VAL A 400 21.77 -12.53 10.82
N GLU A 401 22.52 -13.59 10.47
CA GLU A 401 23.89 -13.78 10.98
C GLU A 401 24.82 -12.61 10.62
N TRP A 402 24.71 -12.08 9.40
CA TRP A 402 25.51 -10.93 8.97
C TRP A 402 25.02 -9.61 9.55
N PHE A 403 23.70 -9.40 9.63
CA PHE A 403 23.15 -8.24 10.32
C PHE A 403 23.55 -8.20 11.79
N GLN A 404 23.55 -9.36 12.48
CA GLN A 404 23.98 -9.45 13.88
C GLN A 404 25.44 -9.02 14.03
N LYS A 405 26.36 -9.54 13.20
CA LYS A 405 27.78 -9.14 13.25
C LYS A 405 28.00 -7.63 13.04
N ALA A 406 27.22 -7.01 12.15
CA ALA A 406 27.30 -5.57 11.92
C ALA A 406 26.63 -4.77 13.06
N ALA A 407 25.52 -5.27 13.61
CA ALA A 407 24.80 -4.65 14.73
C ALA A 407 25.60 -4.72 16.05
N ASP A 408 26.38 -5.79 16.27
CA ASP A 408 27.30 -5.93 17.41
C ASP A 408 28.44 -4.90 17.36
N GLN A 409 28.75 -4.37 16.17
CA GLN A 409 29.67 -3.24 15.94
C GLN A 409 28.95 -1.88 15.96
N GLU A 410 27.72 -1.86 16.45
CA GLU A 410 26.87 -0.68 16.55
C GLU A 410 26.49 -0.02 15.20
N TYR A 411 26.50 -0.76 14.08
CA TYR A 411 26.13 -0.21 12.78
C TYR A 411 24.61 0.04 12.65
N PRO A 412 24.13 1.30 12.56
CA PRO A 412 22.71 1.60 12.77
C PRO A 412 21.76 0.98 11.74
N ARG A 413 22.19 0.90 10.46
CA ARG A 413 21.40 0.26 9.40
C ARG A 413 21.24 -1.24 9.66
N ALA A 414 22.26 -1.91 10.17
CA ALA A 414 22.18 -3.34 10.50
C ALA A 414 21.30 -3.60 11.71
N MET A 415 21.37 -2.74 12.74
CA MET A 415 20.45 -2.82 13.89
C MET A 415 18.99 -2.70 13.43
N MET A 416 18.68 -1.75 12.53
CA MET A 416 17.34 -1.61 11.98
C MET A 416 16.91 -2.85 11.19
N LEU A 417 17.73 -3.37 10.27
CA LEU A 417 17.38 -4.56 9.49
C LEU A 417 17.21 -5.80 10.36
N LEU A 418 18.05 -5.96 11.40
CA LEU A 418 17.90 -7.02 12.38
C LEU A 418 16.62 -6.85 13.21
N GLY A 419 16.26 -5.61 13.55
CA GLY A 419 14.99 -5.28 14.20
C GLY A 419 13.79 -5.72 13.34
N GLU A 420 13.84 -5.47 12.04
CA GLU A 420 12.82 -5.90 11.08
C GLU A 420 12.71 -7.43 11.01
N CYS A 421 13.85 -8.13 11.06
CA CYS A 421 13.87 -9.59 11.12
C CYS A 421 13.19 -10.12 12.39
N TYR A 422 13.45 -9.53 13.55
CA TYR A 422 12.77 -9.89 14.81
C TYR A 422 11.29 -9.51 14.83
N GLU A 423 10.90 -8.40 14.20
CA GLU A 423 9.50 -7.95 14.14
C GLU A 423 8.62 -8.93 13.36
N ASN A 424 9.14 -9.43 12.23
CA ASN A 424 8.41 -10.25 11.27
C ASN A 424 8.71 -11.76 11.40
N GLY A 425 9.79 -12.14 12.08
CA GLY A 425 10.23 -13.54 12.19
C GLY A 425 10.99 -14.06 10.96
N TYR A 426 11.72 -13.19 10.25
CA TYR A 426 12.52 -13.58 9.07
C TYR A 426 13.87 -14.13 9.50
N GLY A 427 14.12 -15.41 9.23
CA GLY A 427 15.39 -16.08 9.59
C GLY A 427 15.61 -16.30 11.09
N ILE A 428 14.77 -15.71 11.95
CA ILE A 428 14.85 -15.78 13.41
C ILE A 428 13.44 -15.78 14.02
N ASP A 429 13.29 -16.31 15.24
CA ASP A 429 12.00 -16.28 15.94
C ASP A 429 11.55 -14.84 16.21
N ARG A 430 10.25 -14.60 16.02
CA ARG A 430 9.63 -13.29 16.22
C ARG A 430 9.77 -12.83 17.68
N ASP A 431 10.32 -11.63 17.88
CA ASP A 431 10.50 -10.99 19.18
C ASP A 431 10.34 -9.47 19.05
N ALA A 432 9.11 -8.99 19.25
CA ALA A 432 8.78 -7.58 19.10
C ALA A 432 9.52 -6.68 20.11
N ALA A 433 9.86 -7.18 21.29
CA ALA A 433 10.57 -6.40 22.30
C ALA A 433 12.04 -6.18 21.88
N LYS A 434 12.69 -7.22 21.33
CA LYS A 434 14.03 -7.07 20.74
C LYS A 434 14.04 -6.17 19.52
N ALA A 435 13.03 -6.26 18.65
CA ALA A 435 12.89 -5.36 17.51
C ALA A 435 12.90 -3.89 17.94
N VAL A 436 12.04 -3.54 18.91
CA VAL A 436 12.00 -2.20 19.50
C VAL A 436 13.34 -1.81 20.12
N ALA A 437 14.00 -2.69 20.87
CA ALA A 437 15.29 -2.38 21.48
C ALA A 437 16.36 -2.04 20.42
N LEU A 438 16.39 -2.75 19.30
CA LEU A 438 17.29 -2.49 18.18
C LEU A 438 16.94 -1.18 17.45
N TYR A 439 15.65 -0.93 17.20
CA TYR A 439 15.20 0.34 16.62
C TYR A 439 15.56 1.53 17.52
N THR A 440 15.40 1.40 18.84
CA THR A 440 15.80 2.43 19.80
C THR A 440 17.30 2.71 19.75
N LYS A 441 18.15 1.67 19.77
CA LYS A 441 19.61 1.87 19.66
C LYS A 441 20.01 2.53 18.34
N ALA A 442 19.41 2.11 17.22
CA ALA A 442 19.67 2.73 15.93
C ALA A 442 19.16 4.18 15.84
N HIS A 443 18.03 4.48 16.50
CA HIS A 443 17.51 5.83 16.67
C HIS A 443 18.45 6.71 17.51
N GLU A 444 18.96 6.20 18.63
CA GLU A 444 19.96 6.89 19.48
C GLU A 444 21.26 7.17 18.72
N ALA A 445 21.61 6.32 17.76
CA ALA A 445 22.71 6.52 16.81
C ALA A 445 22.35 7.45 15.63
N GLY A 446 21.17 8.07 15.63
CA GLY A 446 20.76 9.07 14.64
C GLY A 446 20.32 8.51 13.29
N HIS A 447 19.78 7.28 13.22
CA HIS A 447 19.33 6.67 11.95
C HIS A 447 17.84 6.93 11.67
N PRO A 448 17.46 7.78 10.68
CA PRO A 448 16.06 8.15 10.45
C PRO A 448 15.12 6.97 10.09
N PRO A 449 15.51 5.98 9.27
CA PRO A 449 14.67 4.81 9.01
C PRO A 449 14.33 3.99 10.26
N ALA A 450 15.26 3.88 11.21
CA ALA A 450 15.00 3.23 12.50
C ALA A 450 14.05 4.06 13.37
N THR A 451 14.24 5.39 13.39
CA THR A 451 13.33 6.32 14.05
C THR A 451 11.90 6.20 13.52
N CYS A 452 11.74 6.07 12.19
CA CYS A 452 10.45 5.80 11.55
C CYS A 452 9.85 4.46 12.00
N SER A 453 10.66 3.39 12.01
CA SER A 453 10.22 2.04 12.42
C SER A 453 9.82 1.98 13.90
N LEU A 454 10.53 2.71 14.76
CA LEU A 454 10.16 2.88 16.16
C LEU A 454 8.84 3.66 16.30
N GLY A 455 8.64 4.70 15.49
CA GLY A 455 7.37 5.43 15.42
C GLY A 455 6.19 4.51 15.08
N LEU A 456 6.38 3.60 14.12
CA LEU A 456 5.37 2.60 13.77
C LEU A 456 5.07 1.66 14.95
N CYS A 457 6.11 1.18 15.66
CA CYS A 457 5.92 0.34 16.84
C CYS A 457 5.02 1.01 17.88
N TYR A 458 5.21 2.32 18.15
CA TYR A 458 4.35 3.08 19.06
C TYR A 458 2.95 3.35 18.51
N GLU A 459 2.78 3.51 17.19
CA GLU A 459 1.48 3.73 16.57
C GLU A 459 0.54 2.53 16.75
N ILE A 460 1.05 1.32 16.49
CA ILE A 460 0.26 0.08 16.48
C ILE A 460 0.43 -0.79 17.73
N GLY A 461 1.39 -0.48 18.61
CA GLY A 461 1.64 -1.21 19.86
C GLY A 461 2.46 -2.49 19.69
N THR A 462 3.38 -2.52 18.73
CA THR A 462 4.27 -3.67 18.50
C THR A 462 5.45 -3.61 19.47
N GLY A 463 5.48 -4.51 20.46
CA GLY A 463 6.59 -4.60 21.43
C GLY A 463 6.63 -3.47 22.48
N VAL A 464 5.75 -2.48 22.37
CA VAL A 464 5.55 -1.35 23.28
C VAL A 464 4.07 -1.06 23.47
N GLU A 465 3.70 -0.35 24.55
CA GLU A 465 2.34 0.19 24.67
C GLU A 465 2.06 1.22 23.58
N VAL A 466 0.82 1.25 23.09
CA VAL A 466 0.37 2.19 22.06
C VAL A 466 0.51 3.62 22.59
N ASP A 467 1.28 4.44 21.89
CA ASP A 467 1.45 5.87 22.14
C ASP A 467 1.53 6.62 20.80
N LYS A 468 0.35 6.99 20.29
CA LYS A 468 0.22 7.65 18.99
C LYS A 468 0.85 9.05 18.98
N THR A 469 0.90 9.74 20.12
CA THR A 469 1.53 11.06 20.22
C THR A 469 3.04 10.93 20.11
N LYS A 470 3.63 9.93 20.79
CA LYS A 470 5.05 9.61 20.64
C LYS A 470 5.39 9.11 19.24
N ALA A 471 4.52 8.32 18.61
CA ALA A 471 4.69 7.91 17.22
C ALA A 471 4.83 9.12 16.28
N VAL A 472 3.95 10.12 16.41
CA VAL A 472 4.03 11.35 15.61
C VAL A 472 5.30 12.15 15.89
N GLN A 473 5.76 12.22 17.14
CA GLN A 473 7.03 12.87 17.47
C GLN A 473 8.22 12.21 16.76
N LEU A 474 8.28 10.87 16.78
CA LEU A 474 9.32 10.10 16.09
C LEU A 474 9.23 10.25 14.57
N TYR A 475 8.03 10.16 14.00
CA TYR A 475 7.84 10.40 12.57
C TYR A 475 8.25 11.81 12.16
N ARG A 476 7.96 12.83 12.97
CA ARG A 476 8.41 14.20 12.71
C ARG A 476 9.93 14.31 12.71
N GLN A 477 10.60 13.75 13.72
CA GLN A 477 12.05 13.77 13.79
C GLN A 477 12.69 13.10 12.56
N ALA A 478 12.22 11.93 12.16
CA ALA A 478 12.72 11.25 10.97
C ALA A 478 12.37 12.01 9.66
N ALA A 479 11.19 12.62 9.59
CA ALA A 479 10.73 13.37 8.42
C ALA A 479 11.50 14.68 8.20
N GLU A 480 11.94 15.33 9.28
CA GLU A 480 12.79 16.53 9.26
C GLU A 480 14.22 16.19 8.83
N GLU A 481 14.69 14.97 9.09
CA GLU A 481 15.92 14.36 8.52
C GLU A 481 15.70 13.75 7.12
N GLU A 482 14.68 14.25 6.41
CA GLU A 482 14.34 13.89 5.02
C GLU A 482 13.93 12.41 4.76
N ASP A 483 13.61 11.60 5.78
CA ASP A 483 13.13 10.23 5.57
C ASP A 483 11.75 10.21 4.88
N ALA A 484 11.70 9.77 3.62
CA ALA A 484 10.49 9.81 2.81
C ALA A 484 9.34 8.93 3.36
N ARG A 485 9.67 7.79 4.02
CA ARG A 485 8.68 6.92 4.65
C ARG A 485 8.05 7.60 5.86
N ALA A 486 8.85 8.25 6.70
CA ALA A 486 8.40 9.02 7.85
C ALA A 486 7.59 10.25 7.42
N GLN A 487 8.01 10.98 6.39
CA GLN A 487 7.22 12.07 5.80
C GLN A 487 5.84 11.58 5.36
N CYS A 488 5.78 10.46 4.64
CA CYS A 488 4.50 9.86 4.23
C CYS A 488 3.66 9.40 5.44
N ASN A 489 4.27 8.78 6.45
CA ASN A 489 3.55 8.33 7.64
C ASN A 489 3.02 9.52 8.47
N LEU A 490 3.82 10.56 8.64
CA LEU A 490 3.41 11.80 9.31
C LEU A 490 2.25 12.48 8.57
N GLY A 491 2.34 12.57 7.23
CA GLY A 491 1.23 13.07 6.42
C GLY A 491 -0.04 12.25 6.61
N PHE A 492 0.09 10.93 6.70
CA PHE A 492 -1.05 10.04 6.98
C PHE A 492 -1.61 10.21 8.39
N CYS A 493 -0.77 10.48 9.40
CA CYS A 493 -1.22 10.81 10.74
C CYS A 493 -2.06 12.09 10.75
N TYR A 494 -1.63 13.13 10.03
CA TYR A 494 -2.42 14.35 9.86
C TYR A 494 -3.71 14.13 9.07
N TYR A 495 -3.68 13.32 8.02
CA TYR A 495 -4.86 12.99 7.23
C TYR A 495 -5.96 12.28 8.05
N ARG A 496 -5.55 11.42 8.99
CA ARG A 496 -6.47 10.57 9.78
C ARG A 496 -6.67 11.03 11.23
N GLY A 497 -5.96 12.05 11.68
CA GLY A 497 -5.96 12.48 13.09
C GLY A 497 -5.35 11.44 14.05
N ILE A 498 -4.29 10.74 13.64
CA ILE A 498 -3.62 9.71 14.46
C ILE A 498 -2.57 10.39 15.33
N GLY A 499 -2.83 10.51 16.64
CA GLY A 499 -1.87 11.09 17.60
C GLY A 499 -1.72 12.61 17.52
N VAL A 500 -2.34 13.24 16.52
CA VAL A 500 -2.46 14.69 16.30
C VAL A 500 -3.86 15.02 15.81
N GLU A 501 -4.25 16.29 15.88
CA GLU A 501 -5.48 16.77 15.24
C GLU A 501 -5.39 16.60 13.72
N ALA A 502 -6.51 16.25 13.08
CA ALA A 502 -6.54 16.06 11.64
C ALA A 502 -6.33 17.41 10.93
N ASP A 503 -5.43 17.43 9.94
CA ASP A 503 -5.09 18.62 9.16
C ASP A 503 -4.69 18.20 7.74
N ASP A 504 -5.65 18.26 6.81
CA ASP A 504 -5.43 17.86 5.43
C ASP A 504 -4.36 18.71 4.72
N LYS A 505 -4.17 19.97 5.14
CA LYS A 505 -3.15 20.84 4.54
C LYS A 505 -1.75 20.37 4.92
N GLN A 506 -1.53 20.09 6.21
CA GLN A 506 -0.29 19.47 6.66
C GLN A 506 -0.07 18.10 6.02
N ALA A 507 -1.14 17.29 5.89
CA ALA A 507 -1.05 16.00 5.22
C ALA A 507 -0.51 16.13 3.78
N ALA A 508 -1.11 17.02 2.99
CA ALA A 508 -0.71 17.27 1.61
C ALA A 508 0.74 17.80 1.50
N GLU A 509 1.15 18.70 2.40
CA GLU A 509 2.53 19.22 2.44
C GLU A 509 3.56 18.10 2.68
N TRP A 510 3.28 17.19 3.62
CA TRP A 510 4.17 16.06 3.90
C TRP A 510 4.15 14.99 2.81
N PHE A 511 2.99 14.70 2.21
CA PHE A 511 2.92 13.82 1.04
C PHE A 511 3.70 14.40 -0.14
N GLN A 512 3.65 15.71 -0.37
CA GLN A 512 4.42 16.36 -1.43
C GLN A 512 5.93 16.16 -1.23
N LYS A 513 6.46 16.42 -0.02
CA LYS A 513 7.89 16.21 0.28
C LYS A 513 8.34 14.77 0.01
N ALA A 514 7.55 13.78 0.44
CA ALA A 514 7.86 12.37 0.18
C ALA A 514 7.71 12.01 -1.31
N ALA A 515 6.73 12.59 -2.02
CA ALA A 515 6.51 12.38 -3.45
C ALA A 515 7.63 12.97 -4.32
N ASP A 516 8.22 14.09 -3.91
CA ASP A 516 9.39 14.70 -4.58
C ASP A 516 10.62 13.80 -4.50
N GLN A 517 10.71 12.97 -3.46
CA GLN A 517 11.70 11.89 -3.31
C GLN A 517 11.30 10.59 -4.05
N ASN A 518 10.25 10.63 -4.86
CA ASN A 518 9.66 9.49 -5.57
C ASN A 518 9.13 8.35 -4.68
N TYR A 519 8.70 8.65 -3.45
CA TYR A 519 8.08 7.65 -2.60
C TYR A 519 6.66 7.31 -3.10
N ARG A 520 6.54 6.15 -3.74
CA ARG A 520 5.35 5.70 -4.49
C ARG A 520 4.01 5.82 -3.74
N ARG A 521 3.96 5.50 -2.44
CA ARG A 521 2.75 5.65 -1.61
C ARG A 521 2.37 7.11 -1.42
N ALA A 522 3.33 8.01 -1.24
CA ALA A 522 3.07 9.44 -1.10
C ALA A 522 2.62 10.08 -2.42
N ILE A 523 3.20 9.67 -3.56
CA ILE A 523 2.72 10.10 -4.88
C ILE A 523 1.24 9.76 -5.05
N TYR A 524 0.84 8.54 -4.69
CA TYR A 524 -0.56 8.12 -4.71
C TYR A 524 -1.45 8.94 -3.77
N LEU A 525 -1.05 9.10 -2.50
CA LEU A 525 -1.84 9.84 -1.51
C LEU A 525 -1.99 11.33 -1.88
N LEU A 526 -0.95 11.93 -2.47
CA LEU A 526 -1.02 13.27 -3.03
C LEU A 526 -2.01 13.33 -4.20
N GLY A 527 -2.09 12.28 -5.02
CA GLY A 527 -3.12 12.13 -6.04
C GLY A 527 -4.53 12.15 -5.46
N GLU A 528 -4.76 11.43 -4.36
CA GLU A 528 -6.04 11.45 -3.63
C GLU A 528 -6.34 12.85 -3.07
N CYS A 529 -5.35 13.57 -2.54
CA CYS A 529 -5.52 14.95 -2.09
C CYS A 529 -6.03 15.86 -3.23
N TYR A 530 -5.47 15.75 -4.44
CA TYR A 530 -5.94 16.51 -5.60
C TYR A 530 -7.30 16.05 -6.13
N GLU A 531 -7.61 14.75 -6.10
CA GLU A 531 -8.88 14.21 -6.59
C GLU A 531 -10.07 14.70 -5.76
N TYR A 532 -9.92 14.68 -4.43
CA TYR A 532 -10.99 14.98 -3.48
C TYR A 532 -10.91 16.40 -2.91
N GLY A 533 -9.80 17.11 -3.10
CA GLY A 533 -9.57 18.45 -2.56
C GLY A 533 -9.19 18.45 -1.07
N TYR A 534 -8.47 17.44 -0.60
CA TYR A 534 -8.00 17.35 0.78
C TYR A 534 -6.73 18.20 0.94
N GLY A 535 -6.85 19.36 1.60
CA GLY A 535 -5.73 20.27 1.87
C GLY A 535 -5.23 21.05 0.65
N LEU A 536 -5.71 20.70 -0.55
CA LEU A 536 -5.36 21.28 -1.84
C LEU A 536 -6.64 21.65 -2.61
N GLU A 537 -6.53 22.57 -3.56
CA GLU A 537 -7.60 22.80 -4.52
C GLU A 537 -7.78 21.54 -5.39
N LYS A 538 -9.04 21.14 -5.59
CA LYS A 538 -9.37 19.95 -6.36
C LYS A 538 -8.88 20.08 -7.81
N ASP A 539 -8.01 19.17 -8.22
CA ASP A 539 -7.48 19.07 -9.59
C ASP A 539 -7.39 17.59 -10.02
N VAL A 540 -8.45 17.14 -10.68
CA VAL A 540 -8.55 15.75 -11.14
C VAL A 540 -7.50 15.41 -12.20
N LYS A 541 -7.07 16.38 -13.04
CA LYS A 541 -6.04 16.10 -14.05
C LYS A 541 -4.70 15.83 -13.37
N ARG A 542 -4.37 16.64 -12.37
CA ARG A 542 -3.15 16.44 -11.58
C ARG A 542 -3.17 15.12 -10.80
N ALA A 543 -4.33 14.73 -10.26
CA ALA A 543 -4.50 13.43 -9.61
C ALA A 543 -4.16 12.27 -10.56
N ILE A 544 -4.63 12.32 -11.82
CA ILE A 544 -4.37 11.28 -12.83
C ILE A 544 -2.89 11.22 -13.23
N GLU A 545 -2.22 12.36 -13.34
CA GLU A 545 -0.76 12.40 -13.57
C GLU A 545 0.00 11.70 -12.45
N LEU A 546 -0.39 11.96 -11.19
CA LEU A 546 0.23 11.33 -10.02
C LEU A 546 -0.09 9.84 -9.92
N TYR A 547 -1.34 9.42 -10.17
CA TYR A 547 -1.69 8.00 -10.24
C TYR A 547 -0.93 7.28 -11.35
N THR A 548 -0.75 7.91 -12.51
CA THR A 548 0.06 7.37 -13.61
C THR A 548 1.52 7.21 -13.18
N LYS A 549 2.12 8.25 -12.59
CA LYS A 549 3.50 8.22 -12.08
C LYS A 549 3.70 7.13 -11.02
N ALA A 550 2.77 7.00 -10.07
CA ALA A 550 2.84 5.96 -9.03
C ALA A 550 2.64 4.55 -9.61
N HIS A 551 1.76 4.40 -10.61
CA HIS A 551 1.56 3.14 -11.32
C HIS A 551 2.81 2.71 -12.10
N GLU A 552 3.43 3.62 -12.85
CA GLU A 552 4.68 3.37 -13.59
C GLU A 552 5.83 3.01 -12.63
N ALA A 553 5.80 3.53 -11.40
CA ALA A 553 6.69 3.15 -10.31
C ALA A 553 6.29 1.84 -9.59
N GLY A 554 5.32 1.07 -10.12
CA GLY A 554 4.90 -0.23 -9.58
C GLY A 554 4.07 -0.14 -8.30
N TYR A 555 3.16 0.83 -8.17
CA TYR A 555 2.24 0.93 -7.03
C TYR A 555 0.82 0.46 -7.40
N PRO A 556 0.40 -0.76 -6.99
CA PRO A 556 -0.90 -1.33 -7.39
C PRO A 556 -2.13 -0.50 -7.04
N PRO A 557 -2.22 0.16 -5.85
CA PRO A 557 -3.40 0.98 -5.53
C PRO A 557 -3.59 2.14 -6.52
N ALA A 558 -2.51 2.69 -7.08
CA ALA A 558 -2.59 3.76 -8.08
C ALA A 558 -3.14 3.26 -9.41
N ALA A 559 -2.74 2.06 -9.85
CA ALA A 559 -3.32 1.42 -11.03
C ALA A 559 -4.83 1.16 -10.82
N CYS A 560 -5.24 0.73 -9.63
CA CYS A 560 -6.65 0.59 -9.29
C CYS A 560 -7.41 1.93 -9.35
N SER A 561 -6.88 3.01 -8.76
CA SER A 561 -7.54 4.32 -8.82
C SER A 561 -7.61 4.86 -10.25
N LEU A 562 -6.53 4.71 -11.03
CA LEU A 562 -6.51 5.08 -12.45
C LEU A 562 -7.53 4.27 -13.27
N GLY A 563 -7.67 2.97 -12.98
CA GLY A 563 -8.69 2.12 -13.60
C GLY A 563 -10.10 2.64 -13.33
N LEU A 564 -10.38 3.08 -12.09
CA LEU A 564 -11.65 3.71 -11.74
C LEU A 564 -11.89 4.99 -12.53
N CYS A 565 -10.87 5.86 -12.67
CA CYS A 565 -10.99 7.07 -13.48
C CYS A 565 -11.41 6.75 -14.93
N TYR A 566 -10.84 5.72 -15.55
CA TYR A 566 -11.22 5.28 -16.90
C TYR A 566 -12.59 4.59 -16.96
N GLU A 567 -13.01 3.87 -15.92
CA GLU A 567 -14.31 3.20 -15.89
C GLU A 567 -15.47 4.21 -15.92
N ILE A 568 -15.38 5.27 -15.10
CA ILE A 568 -16.47 6.25 -14.91
C ILE A 568 -16.24 7.58 -15.64
N GLY A 569 -15.07 7.81 -16.23
CA GLY A 569 -14.76 9.02 -16.99
C GLY A 569 -14.38 10.23 -16.13
N THR A 570 -13.78 10.00 -14.97
CA THR A 570 -13.33 11.08 -14.07
C THR A 570 -12.00 11.63 -14.57
N GLY A 571 -12.01 12.81 -15.18
CA GLY A 571 -10.81 13.51 -15.67
C GLY A 571 -10.15 12.93 -16.93
N VAL A 572 -10.62 11.76 -17.39
CA VAL A 572 -10.25 11.09 -18.64
C VAL A 572 -11.51 10.66 -19.39
N GLU A 573 -11.39 10.39 -20.68
CA GLU A 573 -12.48 9.78 -21.45
C GLU A 573 -12.75 8.36 -20.95
N ILE A 574 -14.03 7.95 -20.97
CA ILE A 574 -14.44 6.60 -20.54
C ILE A 574 -13.77 5.56 -21.45
N ASP A 575 -12.99 4.67 -20.85
CA ASP A 575 -12.36 3.53 -21.50
C ASP A 575 -12.41 2.31 -20.57
N LYS A 576 -13.52 1.58 -20.66
CA LYS A 576 -13.77 0.42 -19.80
C LYS A 576 -12.80 -0.74 -20.07
N VAL A 577 -12.27 -0.85 -21.28
CA VAL A 577 -11.30 -1.90 -21.63
C VAL A 577 -9.98 -1.61 -20.92
N LYS A 578 -9.51 -0.36 -21.00
CA LYS A 578 -8.32 0.10 -20.27
C LYS A 578 -8.49 0.04 -18.75
N ALA A 579 -9.69 0.33 -18.23
CA ALA A 579 -9.98 0.16 -16.81
C ALA A 579 -9.74 -1.28 -16.35
N VAL A 580 -10.26 -2.27 -17.09
CA VAL A 580 -10.04 -3.70 -16.81
C VAL A 580 -8.56 -4.06 -16.91
N GLU A 581 -7.82 -3.55 -17.89
CA GLU A 581 -6.37 -3.81 -18.00
C GLU A 581 -5.62 -3.34 -16.75
N LEU A 582 -5.90 -2.13 -16.28
CA LEU A 582 -5.30 -1.58 -15.06
C LEU A 582 -5.72 -2.35 -13.81
N TYR A 583 -7.00 -2.70 -13.68
CA TYR A 583 -7.47 -3.57 -12.59
C TYR A 583 -6.79 -4.92 -12.61
N ARG A 584 -6.61 -5.54 -13.78
CA ARG A 584 -5.91 -6.82 -13.93
C ARG A 584 -4.45 -6.73 -13.48
N GLN A 585 -3.74 -5.68 -13.88
CA GLN A 585 -2.34 -5.47 -13.47
C GLN A 585 -2.21 -5.29 -11.96
N ALA A 586 -3.09 -4.50 -11.33
CA ALA A 586 -3.11 -4.31 -9.88
C ALA A 586 -3.54 -5.58 -9.12
N ALA A 587 -4.56 -6.27 -9.61
CA ALA A 587 -5.10 -7.48 -9.01
C ALA A 587 -4.09 -8.65 -9.02
N GLN A 588 -3.31 -8.77 -10.10
CA GLN A 588 -2.21 -9.75 -10.21
C GLN A 588 -1.07 -9.47 -9.23
N GLN A 589 -0.87 -8.21 -8.84
CA GLN A 589 0.08 -7.80 -7.81
C GLN A 589 -0.51 -7.87 -6.38
N GLY A 590 -1.74 -8.40 -6.23
CA GLY A 590 -2.35 -8.67 -4.93
C GLY A 590 -3.29 -7.58 -4.40
N ASP A 591 -3.52 -6.47 -5.12
CA ASP A 591 -4.40 -5.40 -4.63
C ASP A 591 -5.85 -5.88 -4.48
N ALA A 592 -6.34 -5.98 -3.25
CA ALA A 592 -7.66 -6.55 -2.96
C ALA A 592 -8.83 -5.71 -3.53
N ARG A 593 -8.66 -4.37 -3.58
CA ARG A 593 -9.65 -3.47 -4.18
C ARG A 593 -9.75 -3.70 -5.69
N ALA A 594 -8.61 -3.81 -6.37
CA ALA A 594 -8.55 -4.11 -7.80
C ALA A 594 -9.07 -5.52 -8.12
N GLN A 595 -8.77 -6.52 -7.28
CA GLN A 595 -9.34 -7.87 -7.40
C GLN A 595 -10.87 -7.81 -7.33
N CYS A 596 -11.43 -7.11 -6.34
CA CYS A 596 -12.87 -6.93 -6.23
C CYS A 596 -13.45 -6.18 -7.44
N ASN A 597 -12.82 -5.09 -7.89
CA ASN A 597 -13.31 -4.32 -9.03
C ASN A 597 -13.25 -5.14 -10.33
N LEU A 598 -12.17 -5.90 -10.56
CA LEU A 598 -12.06 -6.80 -11.71
C LEU A 598 -13.12 -7.90 -11.66
N GLY A 599 -13.35 -8.49 -10.48
CA GLY A 599 -14.43 -9.45 -10.29
C GLY A 599 -15.80 -8.85 -10.62
N PHE A 600 -16.04 -7.60 -10.20
CA PHE A 600 -17.26 -6.87 -10.54
C PHE A 600 -17.39 -6.56 -12.03
N CYS A 601 -16.28 -6.24 -12.71
CA CYS A 601 -16.27 -6.08 -14.17
C CYS A 601 -16.69 -7.36 -14.90
N TYR A 602 -16.18 -8.52 -14.46
CA TYR A 602 -16.61 -9.81 -15.01
C TYR A 602 -18.07 -10.14 -14.67
N TYR A 603 -18.52 -9.81 -13.47
CA TYR A 603 -19.91 -10.04 -13.05
C TYR A 603 -20.91 -9.22 -13.90
N GLN A 604 -20.57 -7.98 -14.24
CA GLN A 604 -21.47 -7.05 -14.95
C GLN A 604 -21.17 -6.93 -16.46
N GLY A 605 -20.09 -7.53 -16.95
CA GLY A 605 -19.63 -7.34 -18.34
C GLY A 605 -19.13 -5.91 -18.63
N ILE A 606 -18.46 -5.27 -17.66
CA ILE A 606 -17.94 -3.90 -17.80
C ILE A 606 -16.55 -3.98 -18.44
N GLY A 607 -16.45 -3.59 -19.73
CA GLY A 607 -15.16 -3.58 -20.45
C GLY A 607 -14.63 -4.97 -20.82
N VAL A 608 -15.32 -6.03 -20.41
CA VAL A 608 -15.07 -7.44 -20.72
C VAL A 608 -16.39 -8.16 -20.93
N GLU A 609 -16.35 -9.33 -21.57
CA GLU A 609 -17.50 -10.24 -21.58
C GLU A 609 -17.82 -10.71 -20.16
N ALA A 610 -19.12 -10.81 -19.85
CA ALA A 610 -19.55 -11.25 -18.53
C ALA A 610 -19.15 -12.71 -18.30
N ASP A 611 -18.56 -13.00 -17.14
CA ASP A 611 -18.10 -14.33 -16.74
C ASP A 611 -18.16 -14.47 -15.22
N ASP A 612 -19.25 -15.05 -14.73
CA ASP A 612 -19.47 -15.24 -13.29
C ASP A 612 -18.41 -16.13 -12.64
N LYS A 613 -17.80 -17.06 -13.38
CA LYS A 613 -16.75 -17.94 -12.84
C LYS A 613 -15.48 -17.13 -12.57
N GLN A 614 -15.11 -16.25 -13.50
CA GLN A 614 -14.00 -15.33 -13.27
C GLN A 614 -14.32 -14.34 -12.14
N ALA A 615 -15.56 -13.83 -12.08
CA ALA A 615 -16.00 -12.95 -11.01
C ALA A 615 -15.80 -13.60 -9.63
N ALA A 616 -16.31 -14.81 -9.43
CA ALA A 616 -16.17 -15.57 -8.19
C ALA A 616 -14.70 -15.81 -7.80
N VAL A 617 -13.83 -16.15 -8.76
CA VAL A 617 -12.38 -16.34 -8.50
C VAL A 617 -11.73 -15.06 -7.97
N TRP A 618 -12.03 -13.91 -8.57
CA TRP A 618 -11.46 -12.64 -8.13
C TRP A 618 -12.06 -12.13 -6.81
N PHE A 619 -13.36 -12.31 -6.60
CA PHE A 619 -13.99 -12.05 -5.30
C PHE A 619 -13.38 -12.92 -4.20
N GLN A 620 -13.13 -14.21 -4.45
CA GLN A 620 -12.48 -15.09 -3.48
C GLN A 620 -11.09 -14.56 -3.08
N LYS A 621 -10.24 -14.21 -4.05
CA LYS A 621 -8.90 -13.67 -3.75
C LYS A 621 -8.93 -12.39 -2.90
N ALA A 622 -9.88 -11.50 -3.16
CA ALA A 622 -10.06 -10.29 -2.36
C ALA A 622 -10.67 -10.60 -0.98
N ALA A 623 -11.58 -11.56 -0.90
CA ALA A 623 -12.23 -12.02 0.33
C ALA A 623 -11.27 -12.76 1.26
N ASP A 624 -10.25 -13.45 0.73
CA ASP A 624 -9.17 -14.09 1.50
C ASP A 624 -8.24 -13.05 2.15
N GLN A 625 -8.28 -11.80 1.68
CA GLN A 625 -7.60 -10.64 2.26
C GLN A 625 -8.55 -9.78 3.12
N ASP A 626 -9.71 -10.33 3.51
CA ASP A 626 -10.76 -9.67 4.30
C ASP A 626 -11.31 -8.36 3.70
N TYR A 627 -11.25 -8.20 2.36
CA TYR A 627 -11.89 -7.06 1.70
C TYR A 627 -13.42 -7.21 1.71
N LEU A 628 -14.08 -6.54 2.66
CA LEU A 628 -15.49 -6.80 3.05
C LEU A 628 -16.50 -6.75 1.89
N ARG A 629 -16.31 -5.85 0.91
CA ARG A 629 -17.17 -5.81 -0.29
C ARG A 629 -17.07 -7.12 -1.09
N ALA A 630 -15.88 -7.68 -1.23
CA ALA A 630 -15.69 -8.96 -1.91
C ALA A 630 -16.21 -10.14 -1.09
N VAL A 631 -16.07 -10.11 0.25
CA VAL A 631 -16.68 -11.11 1.14
C VAL A 631 -18.20 -11.16 0.93
N TYR A 632 -18.84 -9.99 0.88
CA TYR A 632 -20.26 -9.86 0.59
C TYR A 632 -20.63 -10.36 -0.82
N LEU A 633 -19.93 -9.90 -1.86
CA LEU A 633 -20.21 -10.30 -3.25
C LEU A 633 -20.00 -11.80 -3.49
N LEU A 634 -19.01 -12.41 -2.82
CA LEU A 634 -18.81 -13.86 -2.84
C LEU A 634 -19.98 -14.59 -2.16
N GLY A 635 -20.53 -14.02 -1.09
CA GLY A 635 -21.77 -14.51 -0.46
C GLY A 635 -22.94 -14.52 -1.45
N GLU A 636 -23.09 -13.45 -2.25
CA GLU A 636 -24.10 -13.40 -3.32
C GLU A 636 -23.86 -14.46 -4.40
N CYS A 637 -22.59 -14.69 -4.78
CA CYS A 637 -22.25 -15.77 -5.71
C CYS A 637 -22.74 -17.14 -5.20
N TYR A 638 -22.55 -17.46 -3.93
CA TYR A 638 -23.05 -18.71 -3.34
C TYR A 638 -24.57 -18.73 -3.16
N GLU A 639 -25.22 -17.61 -2.82
CA GLU A 639 -26.68 -17.55 -2.64
C GLU A 639 -27.42 -17.81 -3.95
N TYR A 640 -26.97 -17.18 -5.04
CA TYR A 640 -27.63 -17.23 -6.34
C TYR A 640 -27.03 -18.24 -7.33
N GLY A 641 -25.85 -18.80 -7.03
CA GLY A 641 -25.14 -19.72 -7.91
C GLY A 641 -24.42 -19.04 -9.07
N TYR A 642 -23.92 -17.82 -8.87
CA TYR A 642 -23.16 -17.09 -9.89
C TYR A 642 -21.71 -17.56 -9.90
N GLY A 643 -21.36 -18.35 -10.92
CA GLY A 643 -20.00 -18.88 -11.12
C GLY A 643 -19.59 -20.00 -10.16
N LEU A 644 -20.43 -20.28 -9.17
CA LEU A 644 -20.28 -21.31 -8.14
C LEU A 644 -21.57 -22.12 -8.03
N ASP A 645 -21.46 -23.33 -7.48
CA ASP A 645 -22.65 -24.08 -7.10
C ASP A 645 -23.37 -23.37 -5.95
N ARG A 646 -24.70 -23.29 -6.01
CA ARG A 646 -25.51 -22.63 -4.98
C ARG A 646 -25.29 -23.33 -3.63
N ASP A 647 -24.91 -22.55 -2.62
CA ASP A 647 -24.71 -23.00 -1.24
C ASP A 647 -25.14 -21.91 -0.26
N GLU A 648 -26.36 -22.07 0.26
CA GLU A 648 -26.96 -21.09 1.18
C GLU A 648 -26.23 -21.03 2.53
N GLN A 649 -25.60 -22.12 2.98
CA GLN A 649 -24.86 -22.15 4.24
C GLN A 649 -23.57 -21.35 4.12
N GLN A 650 -22.86 -21.48 2.99
CA GLN A 650 -21.68 -20.67 2.70
C GLN A 650 -22.02 -19.19 2.53
N ALA A 651 -23.12 -18.87 1.84
CA ALA A 651 -23.59 -17.50 1.71
C ALA A 651 -23.83 -16.85 3.09
N VAL A 652 -24.58 -17.53 3.96
CA VAL A 652 -24.83 -17.08 5.34
C VAL A 652 -23.54 -16.91 6.14
N ALA A 653 -22.58 -17.82 6.00
CA ALA A 653 -21.30 -17.74 6.71
C ALA A 653 -20.51 -16.49 6.29
N LEU A 654 -20.44 -16.21 4.99
CA LEU A 654 -19.77 -15.03 4.44
C LEU A 654 -20.48 -13.73 4.83
N TYR A 655 -21.82 -13.68 4.74
CA TYR A 655 -22.60 -12.54 5.21
C TYR A 655 -22.41 -12.30 6.71
N THR A 656 -22.39 -13.36 7.52
CA THR A 656 -22.11 -13.26 8.96
C THR A 656 -20.72 -12.70 9.22
N ARG A 657 -19.70 -13.17 8.51
CA ARG A 657 -18.33 -12.68 8.64
C ARG A 657 -18.23 -11.18 8.30
N ALA A 658 -18.80 -10.76 7.17
CA ALA A 658 -18.81 -9.35 6.76
C ALA A 658 -19.66 -8.48 7.70
N GLN A 659 -20.79 -8.99 8.21
CA GLN A 659 -21.62 -8.30 9.19
C GLN A 659 -20.90 -8.09 10.52
N GLN A 660 -20.17 -9.08 11.03
CA GLN A 660 -19.39 -8.96 12.26
C GLN A 660 -18.26 -7.94 12.13
N ALA A 661 -17.71 -7.79 10.93
CA ALA A 661 -16.76 -6.74 10.58
C ALA A 661 -17.41 -5.37 10.29
N GLY A 662 -18.73 -5.25 10.42
CA GLY A 662 -19.47 -3.99 10.30
C GLY A 662 -19.91 -3.61 8.89
N TYR A 663 -19.98 -4.54 7.93
CA TYR A 663 -20.43 -4.24 6.56
C TYR A 663 -21.97 -4.21 6.43
N PRO A 664 -22.61 -3.04 6.17
CA PRO A 664 -24.07 -2.89 6.26
C PRO A 664 -24.86 -3.76 5.27
N SER A 665 -24.41 -3.85 4.01
CA SER A 665 -25.13 -4.62 2.98
C SER A 665 -25.10 -6.13 3.24
N ALA A 666 -24.06 -6.64 3.92
CA ALA A 666 -24.02 -8.02 4.39
C ALA A 666 -25.01 -8.25 5.54
N ALA A 667 -25.13 -7.29 6.49
CA ALA A 667 -26.13 -7.37 7.55
C ALA A 667 -27.56 -7.35 6.98
N CYS A 668 -27.81 -6.54 5.95
CA CYS A 668 -29.08 -6.53 5.22
C CYS A 668 -29.38 -7.90 4.57
N SER A 669 -28.42 -8.47 3.86
CA SER A 669 -28.60 -9.76 3.17
C SER A 669 -28.74 -10.93 4.15
N LEU A 670 -28.02 -10.91 5.27
CA LEU A 670 -28.22 -11.84 6.38
C LEU A 670 -29.61 -11.68 7.01
N GLY A 671 -30.11 -10.45 7.14
CA GLY A 671 -31.47 -10.17 7.59
C GLY A 671 -32.51 -10.83 6.68
N LEU A 672 -32.32 -10.77 5.37
CA LEU A 672 -33.18 -11.44 4.39
C LEU A 672 -33.13 -12.96 4.51
N CYS A 673 -31.95 -13.53 4.77
CA CYS A 673 -31.80 -14.96 5.03
C CYS A 673 -32.63 -15.39 6.24
N TYR A 674 -32.61 -14.63 7.35
CA TYR A 674 -33.43 -14.92 8.54
C TYR A 674 -34.93 -14.66 8.32
N GLU A 675 -35.30 -13.67 7.51
CA GLU A 675 -36.72 -13.39 7.20
C GLU A 675 -37.36 -14.56 6.43
N LEU A 676 -36.62 -15.12 5.46
CA LEU A 676 -37.10 -16.16 4.55
C LEU A 676 -36.74 -17.59 4.99
N GLY A 677 -35.78 -17.77 5.90
CA GLY A 677 -35.24 -19.07 6.28
C GLY A 677 -34.28 -19.67 5.24
N THR A 678 -33.57 -18.83 4.48
CA THR A 678 -32.58 -19.24 3.47
C THR A 678 -31.26 -19.57 4.15
N GLY A 679 -30.80 -20.82 4.11
CA GLY A 679 -29.56 -21.27 4.78
C GLY A 679 -29.56 -21.22 6.32
N VAL A 680 -30.61 -20.68 6.95
CA VAL A 680 -30.79 -20.56 8.42
C VAL A 680 -32.23 -20.86 8.82
N GLU A 681 -32.45 -21.17 10.09
CA GLU A 681 -33.81 -21.22 10.64
C GLU A 681 -34.46 -19.83 10.58
N MET A 682 -35.70 -19.78 10.09
CA MET A 682 -36.45 -18.53 9.95
C MET A 682 -36.64 -17.84 11.31
N ASP A 683 -36.17 -16.60 11.42
CA ASP A 683 -36.29 -15.75 12.60
C ASP A 683 -36.51 -14.30 12.18
N LYS A 684 -37.80 -13.93 12.06
CA LYS A 684 -38.20 -12.59 11.62
C LYS A 684 -37.81 -11.49 12.62
N ALA A 685 -37.74 -11.80 13.92
CA ALA A 685 -37.34 -10.82 14.91
C ALA A 685 -35.85 -10.49 14.78
N LYS A 686 -35.02 -11.51 14.52
CA LYS A 686 -33.60 -11.32 14.22
C LYS A 686 -33.37 -10.63 12.88
N ALA A 687 -34.19 -10.91 11.86
CA ALA A 687 -34.16 -10.17 10.60
C ALA A 687 -34.33 -8.66 10.82
N VAL A 688 -35.33 -8.25 11.62
CA VAL A 688 -35.57 -6.84 11.98
C VAL A 688 -34.37 -6.23 12.71
N GLN A 689 -33.71 -6.96 13.61
CA GLN A 689 -32.50 -6.48 14.30
C GLN A 689 -31.36 -6.19 13.31
N LEU A 690 -31.13 -7.11 12.36
CA LEU A 690 -30.10 -6.97 11.33
C LEU A 690 -30.42 -5.83 10.34
N TYR A 691 -31.68 -5.73 9.89
CA TYR A 691 -32.13 -4.62 9.06
C TYR A 691 -31.96 -3.28 9.78
N ARG A 692 -32.28 -3.19 11.07
CA ARG A 692 -32.05 -1.98 11.88
C ARG A 692 -30.57 -1.62 11.95
N GLN A 693 -29.70 -2.60 12.25
CA GLN A 693 -28.26 -2.39 12.30
C GLN A 693 -27.71 -1.81 10.98
N ALA A 694 -28.15 -2.33 9.84
CA ALA A 694 -27.73 -1.85 8.51
C ALA A 694 -28.37 -0.50 8.16
N ALA A 695 -29.65 -0.31 8.47
CA ALA A 695 -30.41 0.90 8.14
C ALA A 695 -29.90 2.13 8.89
N GLU A 696 -29.50 1.97 10.16
CA GLU A 696 -28.89 3.01 10.99
C GLU A 696 -27.51 3.44 10.46
N GLN A 697 -26.81 2.56 9.75
CA GLN A 697 -25.56 2.84 9.04
C GLN A 697 -25.77 3.40 7.64
N GLY A 698 -27.03 3.62 7.22
CA GLY A 698 -27.36 4.27 5.96
C GLY A 698 -27.69 3.34 4.78
N ASP A 699 -27.68 2.02 4.94
CA ASP A 699 -27.97 1.10 3.82
C ASP A 699 -29.42 1.25 3.33
N ALA A 700 -29.60 1.74 2.10
CA ALA A 700 -30.92 2.09 1.56
C ALA A 700 -31.84 0.87 1.39
N ARG A 701 -31.28 -0.30 1.06
CA ARG A 701 -32.04 -1.56 0.94
C ARG A 701 -32.55 -1.99 2.31
N ALA A 702 -31.71 -1.92 3.35
CA ALA A 702 -32.09 -2.22 4.72
C ALA A 702 -33.11 -1.24 5.28
N GLN A 703 -32.96 0.06 4.99
CA GLN A 703 -33.96 1.07 5.36
C GLN A 703 -35.32 0.74 4.74
N CYS A 704 -35.36 0.39 3.44
CA CYS A 704 -36.60 -0.04 2.80
C CYS A 704 -37.15 -1.34 3.42
N ASN A 705 -36.31 -2.35 3.65
CA ASN A 705 -36.75 -3.62 4.24
C ASN A 705 -37.27 -3.44 5.68
N LEU A 706 -36.63 -2.61 6.50
CA LEU A 706 -37.10 -2.29 7.84
C LEU A 706 -38.42 -1.51 7.80
N GLY A 707 -38.54 -0.53 6.91
CA GLY A 707 -39.80 0.16 6.68
C GLY A 707 -40.92 -0.79 6.27
N PHE A 708 -40.61 -1.76 5.40
CA PHE A 708 -41.55 -2.80 4.98
C PHE A 708 -41.93 -3.75 6.12
N CYS A 709 -40.99 -4.08 7.02
CA CYS A 709 -41.29 -4.87 8.22
C CYS A 709 -42.28 -4.14 9.13
N TYR A 710 -42.11 -2.83 9.34
CA TYR A 710 -43.07 -2.01 10.07
C TYR A 710 -44.42 -1.87 9.36
N TYR A 711 -44.42 -1.78 8.03
CA TYR A 711 -45.63 -1.66 7.23
C TYR A 711 -46.49 -2.93 7.25
N GLN A 712 -45.87 -4.11 7.32
CA GLN A 712 -46.55 -5.41 7.24
C GLN A 712 -46.59 -6.18 8.58
N GLY A 713 -45.94 -5.67 9.63
CA GLY A 713 -45.82 -6.38 10.91
C GLY A 713 -44.93 -7.64 10.85
N ILE A 714 -43.86 -7.62 10.05
CA ILE A 714 -42.95 -8.77 9.87
C ILE A 714 -41.91 -8.76 10.98
N GLY A 715 -42.04 -9.66 11.95
CA GLY A 715 -41.06 -9.79 13.06
C GLY A 715 -41.09 -8.64 14.07
N ILE A 716 -41.94 -7.64 13.85
CA ILE A 716 -42.19 -6.47 14.70
C ILE A 716 -43.67 -6.08 14.59
N GLU A 717 -44.20 -5.36 15.57
CA GLU A 717 -45.56 -4.82 15.48
C GLU A 717 -45.67 -3.81 14.32
N MET A 718 -46.84 -3.79 13.70
CA MET A 718 -47.14 -2.88 12.59
C MET A 718 -47.15 -1.43 13.07
N ASP A 719 -46.41 -0.56 12.37
CA ASP A 719 -46.31 0.88 12.67
C ASP A 719 -46.06 1.65 11.38
N ASP A 720 -47.13 2.12 10.74
CA ASP A 720 -47.04 2.87 9.49
C ASP A 720 -46.24 4.16 9.63
N SER A 721 -46.21 4.77 10.82
CA SER A 721 -45.47 6.03 11.05
C SER A 721 -43.98 5.77 10.98
N GLN A 722 -43.51 4.67 11.58
CA GLN A 722 -42.12 4.23 11.44
C GLN A 722 -41.81 3.75 10.02
N ALA A 723 -42.75 3.08 9.35
CA ALA A 723 -42.58 2.67 7.95
C ALA A 723 -42.25 3.87 7.04
N VAL A 724 -43.05 4.94 7.14
CA VAL A 724 -42.84 6.19 6.38
C VAL A 724 -41.48 6.81 6.66
N VAL A 725 -41.03 6.86 7.92
CA VAL A 725 -39.71 7.39 8.28
C VAL A 725 -38.58 6.63 7.57
N TRP A 726 -38.64 5.30 7.56
CA TRP A 726 -37.60 4.49 6.92
C TRP A 726 -37.68 4.50 5.40
N PHE A 727 -38.89 4.48 4.82
CA PHE A 727 -39.06 4.65 3.37
C PHE A 727 -38.55 6.01 2.89
N GLN A 728 -38.80 7.08 3.65
CA GLN A 728 -38.31 8.43 3.34
C GLN A 728 -36.77 8.46 3.26
N LYS A 729 -36.07 7.90 4.26
CA LYS A 729 -34.59 7.82 4.25
C LYS A 729 -34.04 7.05 3.05
N ALA A 730 -34.68 5.94 2.68
CA ALA A 730 -34.28 5.16 1.50
C ALA A 730 -34.61 5.90 0.19
N ALA A 731 -35.73 6.62 0.13
CA ALA A 731 -36.17 7.39 -1.02
C ALA A 731 -35.30 8.63 -1.29
N GLU A 732 -34.74 9.25 -0.23
CA GLU A 732 -33.74 10.33 -0.33
C GLU A 732 -32.45 9.86 -1.02
N GLN A 733 -32.11 8.58 -0.87
CA GLN A 733 -31.01 7.90 -1.57
C GLN A 733 -31.44 7.35 -2.95
N ASN A 734 -32.63 7.72 -3.43
CA ASN A 734 -33.22 7.29 -4.70
C ASN A 734 -33.45 5.77 -4.83
N TYR A 735 -33.66 5.05 -3.71
CA TYR A 735 -34.03 3.64 -3.76
C TYR A 735 -35.48 3.47 -4.22
N LEU A 736 -35.67 3.16 -5.51
CA LEU A 736 -36.96 3.31 -6.21
C LEU A 736 -38.11 2.50 -5.61
N ARG A 737 -37.84 1.33 -5.02
CA ARG A 737 -38.86 0.56 -4.28
C ARG A 737 -39.40 1.36 -3.09
N ALA A 738 -38.54 2.05 -2.34
CA ALA A 738 -38.97 2.90 -1.23
C ALA A 738 -39.69 4.16 -1.71
N VAL A 739 -39.26 4.76 -2.83
CA VAL A 739 -39.98 5.89 -3.46
C VAL A 739 -41.41 5.49 -3.80
N MET A 740 -41.61 4.30 -4.40
CA MET A 740 -42.93 3.77 -4.71
C MET A 740 -43.76 3.49 -3.45
N LEU A 741 -43.20 2.81 -2.45
CA LEU A 741 -43.90 2.50 -1.20
C LEU A 741 -44.28 3.76 -0.41
N LEU A 742 -43.43 4.79 -0.43
CA LEU A 742 -43.78 6.10 0.14
C LEU A 742 -44.93 6.76 -0.62
N GLY A 743 -44.98 6.61 -1.95
CA GLY A 743 -46.11 7.03 -2.77
C GLY A 743 -47.41 6.34 -2.37
N GLU A 744 -47.35 5.04 -2.08
CA GLU A 744 -48.49 4.25 -1.59
C GLU A 744 -48.96 4.71 -0.19
N CYS A 745 -48.02 5.01 0.71
CA CYS A 745 -48.34 5.61 2.01
C CYS A 745 -49.06 6.94 1.85
N ARG A 746 -48.63 7.81 0.91
CA ARG A 746 -49.28 9.10 0.62
C ARG A 746 -50.64 8.95 -0.05
N GLU A 747 -50.82 7.97 -0.94
CA GLU A 747 -52.09 7.69 -1.61
C GLU A 747 -53.18 7.30 -0.59
N ASN A 748 -52.82 6.48 0.39
CA ASN A 748 -53.76 5.88 1.33
C ASN A 748 -53.80 6.57 2.71
N GLY A 749 -52.81 7.40 3.05
CA GLY A 749 -52.68 8.02 4.37
C GLY A 749 -52.12 7.08 5.45
N TYR A 750 -51.29 6.10 5.07
CA TYR A 750 -50.65 5.18 6.02
C TYR A 750 -49.46 5.87 6.67
N GLY A 751 -49.53 6.15 7.97
CA GLY A 751 -48.45 6.80 8.73
C GLY A 751 -48.17 8.26 8.33
N THR A 752 -49.00 8.83 7.46
CA THR A 752 -48.88 10.18 6.92
C THR A 752 -50.25 10.73 6.54
N GLU A 753 -50.37 12.05 6.37
CA GLU A 753 -51.56 12.62 5.75
C GLU A 753 -51.71 12.14 4.30
N ARG A 754 -52.96 11.88 3.91
CA ARG A 754 -53.30 11.47 2.56
C ARG A 754 -53.10 12.63 1.59
N ASP A 755 -52.25 12.43 0.60
CA ASP A 755 -51.93 13.41 -0.44
C ASP A 755 -51.74 12.69 -1.79
N MET A 756 -52.78 12.77 -2.63
CA MET A 756 -52.76 12.16 -3.96
C MET A 756 -51.80 12.85 -4.93
N ALA A 757 -51.53 14.15 -4.76
CA ALA A 757 -50.64 14.87 -5.65
C ALA A 757 -49.18 14.45 -5.40
N GLN A 758 -48.79 14.36 -4.12
CA GLN A 758 -47.47 13.84 -3.73
C GLN A 758 -47.30 12.36 -4.11
N ALA A 759 -48.35 11.53 -3.98
CA ALA A 759 -48.29 10.14 -4.41
C ALA A 759 -47.95 10.03 -5.91
N VAL A 760 -48.61 10.83 -6.76
CA VAL A 760 -48.34 10.87 -8.20
C VAL A 760 -46.92 11.35 -8.49
N GLU A 761 -46.42 12.36 -7.78
CA GLU A 761 -45.03 12.84 -7.93
C GLU A 761 -44.03 11.72 -7.62
N LEU A 762 -44.22 10.99 -6.52
CA LEU A 762 -43.37 9.87 -6.14
C LEU A 762 -43.45 8.71 -7.13
N TYR A 763 -44.65 8.34 -7.59
CA TYR A 763 -44.80 7.34 -8.64
C TYR A 763 -44.15 7.77 -9.96
N THR A 764 -44.22 9.05 -10.32
CA THR A 764 -43.56 9.61 -11.50
C THR A 764 -42.04 9.53 -11.36
N LYS A 765 -41.48 9.94 -10.21
CA LYS A 765 -40.05 9.82 -9.93
C LYS A 765 -39.56 8.37 -10.02
N ALA A 766 -40.29 7.43 -9.45
CA ALA A 766 -39.94 6.01 -9.53
C ALA A 766 -40.11 5.42 -10.94
N HIS A 767 -41.11 5.88 -11.71
CA HIS A 767 -41.29 5.55 -13.12
C HIS A 767 -40.12 6.05 -13.98
N GLU A 768 -39.69 7.30 -13.80
CA GLU A 768 -38.53 7.88 -14.49
C GLU A 768 -37.23 7.15 -14.15
N GLY A 769 -37.14 6.61 -12.92
CA GLY A 769 -36.08 5.68 -12.51
C GLY A 769 -36.19 4.28 -13.10
N GLY A 770 -37.25 3.97 -13.85
CA GLY A 770 -37.46 2.68 -14.50
C GLY A 770 -38.06 1.59 -13.61
N TYR A 771 -38.76 1.94 -12.51
CA TYR A 771 -39.37 0.95 -11.62
C TYR A 771 -40.78 0.52 -12.11
N PRO A 772 -40.98 -0.73 -12.58
CA PRO A 772 -42.23 -1.15 -13.21
C PRO A 772 -43.47 -1.08 -12.29
N PRO A 773 -43.40 -1.46 -11.00
CA PRO A 773 -44.54 -1.33 -10.11
C PRO A 773 -45.04 0.12 -9.95
N ALA A 774 -44.13 1.09 -9.89
CA ALA A 774 -44.51 2.51 -9.86
C ALA A 774 -45.13 2.97 -11.17
N THR A 775 -44.64 2.47 -12.30
CA THR A 775 -45.23 2.72 -13.63
C THR A 775 -46.67 2.19 -13.69
N CYS A 776 -46.93 1.01 -13.12
CA CYS A 776 -48.29 0.48 -12.98
C CYS A 776 -49.16 1.36 -12.06
N SER A 777 -48.65 1.78 -10.90
CA SER A 777 -49.39 2.65 -9.96
C SER A 777 -49.73 4.01 -10.59
N LEU A 778 -48.81 4.60 -11.35
CA LEU A 778 -49.06 5.82 -12.11
C LEU A 778 -50.13 5.60 -13.20
N GLY A 779 -50.10 4.45 -13.87
CA GLY A 779 -51.14 4.05 -14.82
C GLY A 779 -52.54 4.01 -14.17
N LEU A 780 -52.63 3.49 -12.94
CA LEU A 780 -53.87 3.46 -12.17
C LEU A 780 -54.36 4.86 -11.79
N CYS A 781 -53.45 5.77 -11.42
CA CYS A 781 -53.79 7.18 -11.18
C CYS A 781 -54.47 7.81 -12.40
N TYR A 782 -53.91 7.60 -13.61
CA TYR A 782 -54.47 8.10 -14.86
C TYR A 782 -55.78 7.40 -15.27
N GLU A 783 -55.90 6.09 -15.04
CA GLU A 783 -57.14 5.35 -15.32
C GLU A 783 -58.31 5.91 -14.50
N MET A 784 -58.06 6.17 -13.22
CA MET A 784 -59.08 6.56 -12.25
C MET A 784 -59.23 8.08 -12.07
N GLY A 785 -58.33 8.90 -12.64
CA GLY A 785 -58.29 10.34 -12.43
C GLY A 785 -57.95 10.73 -10.98
N ARG A 786 -57.08 9.97 -10.31
CA ARG A 786 -56.71 10.18 -8.90
C ARG A 786 -55.41 10.99 -8.81
N GLY A 787 -55.50 12.23 -8.36
CA GLY A 787 -54.34 13.15 -8.28
C GLY A 787 -53.90 13.73 -9.62
N VAL A 788 -54.48 13.25 -10.73
CA VAL A 788 -54.26 13.72 -12.11
C VAL A 788 -55.59 13.74 -12.87
N GLU A 789 -55.65 14.47 -13.98
CA GLU A 789 -56.78 14.37 -14.90
C GLU A 789 -56.88 12.95 -15.47
N GLN A 790 -58.10 12.43 -15.58
CA GLN A 790 -58.35 11.08 -16.08
C GLN A 790 -57.91 10.97 -17.55
N ASP A 791 -57.00 10.05 -17.83
CA ASP A 791 -56.52 9.75 -19.17
C ASP A 791 -56.29 8.24 -19.33
N LYS A 792 -57.33 7.55 -19.81
CA LYS A 792 -57.28 6.11 -20.02
C LYS A 792 -56.34 5.70 -21.17
N ALA A 793 -56.07 6.59 -22.13
CA ALA A 793 -55.12 6.30 -23.19
C ALA A 793 -53.69 6.30 -22.65
N LYS A 794 -53.35 7.28 -21.80
CA LYS A 794 -52.07 7.32 -21.08
C LYS A 794 -51.92 6.15 -20.10
N ALA A 795 -52.99 5.78 -19.40
CA ALA A 795 -52.99 4.58 -18.54
C ALA A 795 -52.64 3.31 -19.33
N ALA A 796 -53.23 3.11 -20.52
CA ALA A 796 -52.92 1.97 -21.38
C ALA A 796 -51.44 1.94 -21.82
N GLN A 797 -50.85 3.10 -22.10
CA GLN A 797 -49.42 3.21 -22.45
C GLN A 797 -48.52 2.82 -21.26
N LEU A 798 -48.81 3.34 -20.07
CA LEU A 798 -48.06 3.04 -18.85
C LEU A 798 -48.19 1.56 -18.45
N TYR A 799 -49.40 0.99 -18.54
CA TYR A 799 -49.60 -0.44 -18.31
C TYR A 799 -48.82 -1.29 -19.30
N ARG A 800 -48.75 -0.89 -20.59
CA ARG A 800 -47.91 -1.61 -21.56
C ARG A 800 -46.43 -1.54 -21.20
N GLN A 801 -45.90 -0.37 -20.87
CA GLN A 801 -44.50 -0.22 -20.46
C GLN A 801 -44.15 -1.11 -19.26
N ALA A 802 -44.97 -1.09 -18.21
CA ALA A 802 -44.76 -1.93 -17.04
C ALA A 802 -44.94 -3.44 -17.34
N ALA A 803 -45.92 -3.79 -18.17
CA ALA A 803 -46.20 -5.17 -18.56
C ALA A 803 -45.10 -5.80 -19.41
N ASP A 804 -44.51 -5.02 -20.33
CA ASP A 804 -43.36 -5.39 -21.15
C ASP A 804 -42.12 -5.63 -20.28
N CYS A 805 -41.98 -4.90 -19.17
CA CYS A 805 -40.97 -5.13 -18.14
C CYS A 805 -41.32 -6.26 -17.16
N GLY A 806 -42.43 -6.97 -17.37
CA GLY A 806 -42.78 -8.16 -16.58
C GLY A 806 -43.74 -7.93 -15.40
N ASP A 807 -44.19 -6.71 -15.11
CA ASP A 807 -45.04 -6.44 -13.93
C ASP A 807 -46.41 -7.15 -14.04
N ALA A 808 -46.66 -8.12 -13.16
CA ALA A 808 -47.86 -8.97 -13.23
C ALA A 808 -49.17 -8.19 -13.06
N ARG A 809 -49.18 -7.13 -12.25
CA ARG A 809 -50.36 -6.28 -12.05
C ARG A 809 -50.66 -5.48 -13.31
N ALA A 810 -49.63 -4.90 -13.94
CA ALA A 810 -49.76 -4.18 -15.21
C ALA A 810 -50.16 -5.10 -16.36
N GLN A 811 -49.60 -6.31 -16.43
CA GLN A 811 -50.02 -7.34 -17.40
C GLN A 811 -51.51 -7.66 -17.23
N CYS A 812 -51.97 -7.87 -16.00
CA CYS A 812 -53.39 -8.09 -15.72
C CYS A 812 -54.25 -6.87 -16.10
N ASN A 813 -53.82 -5.65 -15.77
CA ASN A 813 -54.58 -4.43 -16.08
C ASN A 813 -54.65 -4.16 -17.59
N LEU A 814 -53.55 -4.39 -18.32
CA LEU A 814 -53.51 -4.28 -19.78
C LEU A 814 -54.39 -5.36 -20.44
N GLY A 815 -54.34 -6.60 -19.95
CA GLY A 815 -55.23 -7.66 -20.40
C GLY A 815 -56.70 -7.28 -20.20
N PHE A 816 -57.04 -6.65 -19.07
CA PHE A 816 -58.38 -6.16 -18.79
C PHE A 816 -58.81 -5.02 -19.75
N PHE A 817 -57.89 -4.13 -20.13
CA PHE A 817 -58.14 -3.10 -21.13
C PHE A 817 -58.47 -3.71 -22.51
N TYR A 818 -57.76 -4.75 -22.92
CA TYR A 818 -58.07 -5.49 -24.15
C TYR A 818 -59.38 -6.27 -24.06
N TYR A 819 -59.68 -6.86 -22.90
CA TYR A 819 -60.92 -7.63 -22.68
C TYR A 819 -62.18 -6.75 -22.81
N HIS A 820 -62.11 -5.49 -22.36
CA HIS A 820 -63.25 -4.56 -22.39
C HIS A 820 -63.17 -3.46 -23.46
N GLY A 821 -62.08 -3.38 -24.23
CA GLY A 821 -61.87 -2.32 -25.22
C GLY A 821 -61.72 -0.92 -24.61
N ILE A 822 -61.00 -0.79 -23.49
CA ILE A 822 -60.80 0.47 -22.78
C ILE A 822 -59.63 1.22 -23.42
N SER A 823 -59.91 2.25 -24.23
CA SER A 823 -58.90 3.03 -24.98
C SER A 823 -58.00 2.20 -25.90
N VAL A 824 -58.34 0.92 -26.09
CA VAL A 824 -57.78 -0.04 -27.06
C VAL A 824 -58.95 -0.77 -27.72
N SER A 825 -58.74 -1.40 -28.86
CA SER A 825 -59.78 -2.26 -29.46
C SER A 825 -59.95 -3.54 -28.63
N VAL A 826 -61.18 -4.04 -28.54
CA VAL A 826 -61.44 -5.36 -27.92
C VAL A 826 -60.64 -6.42 -28.65
N ASP A 827 -59.85 -7.18 -27.89
CA ASP A 827 -59.02 -8.28 -28.41
C ASP A 827 -58.84 -9.35 -27.33
N ASP A 828 -59.73 -10.35 -27.36
CA ASP A 828 -59.72 -11.43 -26.37
C ASP A 828 -58.43 -12.26 -26.43
N SER A 829 -57.78 -12.34 -27.59
CA SER A 829 -56.53 -13.11 -27.75
C SER A 829 -55.38 -12.40 -27.03
N GLN A 830 -55.27 -11.08 -27.20
CA GLN A 830 -54.32 -10.26 -26.43
C GLN A 830 -54.65 -10.29 -24.93
N ALA A 831 -55.92 -10.18 -24.56
CA ALA A 831 -56.34 -10.25 -23.16
C ALA A 831 -55.89 -11.56 -22.49
N ALA A 832 -56.19 -12.71 -23.11
CA ALA A 832 -55.80 -14.02 -22.58
C ALA A 832 -54.28 -14.20 -22.52
N GLN A 833 -53.51 -13.70 -23.51
CA GLN A 833 -52.05 -13.74 -23.47
C GLN A 833 -51.47 -12.95 -22.29
N TRP A 834 -51.98 -11.74 -22.04
CA TRP A 834 -51.52 -10.93 -20.91
C TRP A 834 -51.96 -11.50 -19.56
N PHE A 835 -53.18 -12.05 -19.45
CA PHE A 835 -53.61 -12.77 -18.26
C PHE A 835 -52.75 -14.02 -18.02
N GLN A 836 -52.36 -14.76 -19.06
CA GLN A 836 -51.47 -15.91 -18.94
C GLN A 836 -50.11 -15.49 -18.35
N LYS A 837 -49.46 -14.45 -18.91
CA LYS A 837 -48.17 -13.97 -18.37
C LYS A 837 -48.24 -13.57 -16.89
N ALA A 838 -49.34 -12.94 -16.47
CA ALA A 838 -49.54 -12.58 -15.07
C ALA A 838 -49.91 -13.79 -14.19
N ALA A 839 -50.67 -14.74 -14.73
CA ALA A 839 -51.07 -15.97 -14.05
C ALA A 839 -49.89 -16.93 -13.82
N ASP A 840 -48.93 -16.96 -14.75
CA ASP A 840 -47.67 -17.71 -14.64
C ASP A 840 -46.77 -17.16 -13.52
N GLN A 841 -47.01 -15.90 -13.12
CA GLN A 841 -46.41 -15.25 -11.94
C GLN A 841 -47.32 -15.35 -10.70
N ASP A 842 -48.28 -16.27 -10.72
CA ASP A 842 -49.22 -16.52 -9.63
C ASP A 842 -50.14 -15.35 -9.23
N TYR A 843 -50.38 -14.40 -10.14
CA TYR A 843 -51.24 -13.24 -9.85
C TYR A 843 -52.73 -13.67 -9.79
N PRO A 844 -53.39 -13.64 -8.61
CA PRO A 844 -54.68 -14.35 -8.43
C PRO A 844 -55.82 -13.78 -9.27
N ARG A 845 -55.82 -12.46 -9.51
CA ARG A 845 -56.83 -11.81 -10.38
C ARG A 845 -56.66 -12.22 -11.84
N ALA A 846 -55.42 -12.38 -12.31
CA ALA A 846 -55.16 -12.85 -13.67
C ALA A 846 -55.52 -14.32 -13.84
N GLN A 847 -55.22 -15.18 -12.85
CA GLN A 847 -55.66 -16.58 -12.85
C GLN A 847 -57.19 -16.68 -12.93
N MET A 848 -57.92 -15.85 -12.18
CA MET A 848 -59.38 -15.77 -12.29
C MET A 848 -59.85 -15.33 -13.69
N LEU A 849 -59.27 -14.26 -14.26
CA LEU A 849 -59.69 -13.72 -15.57
C LEU A 849 -59.35 -14.70 -16.69
N LEU A 850 -58.19 -15.36 -16.61
CA LEU A 850 -57.80 -16.40 -17.54
C LEU A 850 -58.69 -17.64 -17.42
N GLY A 851 -59.10 -18.01 -16.20
CA GLY A 851 -60.09 -19.06 -15.99
C GLY A 851 -61.42 -18.74 -16.68
N GLU A 852 -61.86 -17.48 -16.64
CA GLU A 852 -63.05 -17.02 -17.38
C GLU A 852 -62.86 -17.09 -18.90
N CYS A 853 -61.66 -16.76 -19.41
CA CYS A 853 -61.32 -16.94 -20.81
C CYS A 853 -61.44 -18.41 -21.23
N TYR A 854 -60.90 -19.36 -20.45
CA TYR A 854 -61.00 -20.79 -20.75
C TYR A 854 -62.42 -21.35 -20.56
N GLU A 855 -63.21 -20.88 -19.59
CA GLU A 855 -64.60 -21.33 -19.40
C GLU A 855 -65.47 -20.98 -20.63
N ASN A 856 -65.26 -19.79 -21.19
CA ASN A 856 -66.10 -19.21 -22.25
C ASN A 856 -65.50 -19.33 -23.66
N GLY A 857 -64.20 -19.61 -23.79
CA GLY A 857 -63.48 -19.62 -25.07
C GLY A 857 -63.12 -18.22 -25.60
N TYR A 858 -62.89 -17.25 -24.71
CA TYR A 858 -62.46 -15.90 -25.09
C TYR A 858 -60.95 -15.86 -25.32
N GLY A 859 -60.54 -15.74 -26.59
CA GLY A 859 -59.13 -15.65 -26.98
C GLY A 859 -58.31 -16.94 -26.86
N VAL A 860 -58.93 -18.01 -26.33
CA VAL A 860 -58.35 -19.35 -26.16
C VAL A 860 -59.36 -20.41 -26.58
N GLU A 861 -58.88 -21.62 -26.87
CA GLU A 861 -59.77 -22.77 -27.02
C GLU A 861 -60.46 -23.06 -25.68
N ARG A 862 -61.78 -23.24 -25.73
CA ARG A 862 -62.59 -23.46 -24.53
C ARG A 862 -62.18 -24.75 -23.81
N ASP A 863 -61.74 -24.63 -22.56
CA ASP A 863 -61.32 -25.73 -21.69
C ASP A 863 -61.80 -25.51 -20.25
N ILE A 864 -62.87 -26.20 -19.88
CA ILE A 864 -63.49 -26.04 -18.56
C ILE A 864 -62.62 -26.64 -17.45
N THR A 865 -61.83 -27.69 -17.76
CA THR A 865 -60.96 -28.34 -16.77
C THR A 865 -59.84 -27.37 -16.37
N LYS A 866 -59.21 -26.74 -17.36
CA LYS A 866 -58.20 -25.72 -17.13
C LYS A 866 -58.75 -24.47 -16.43
N ALA A 867 -59.99 -24.09 -16.71
CA ALA A 867 -60.66 -23.02 -15.97
C ALA A 867 -60.79 -23.34 -14.47
N VAL A 868 -61.17 -24.57 -14.13
CA VAL A 868 -61.26 -25.04 -12.74
C VAL A 868 -59.88 -25.03 -12.05
N GLU A 869 -58.83 -25.49 -12.73
CA GLU A 869 -57.46 -25.47 -12.20
C GLU A 869 -57.04 -24.04 -11.83
N LEU A 870 -57.27 -23.09 -12.75
CA LEU A 870 -56.97 -21.67 -12.53
C LEU A 870 -57.81 -21.04 -11.43
N TYR A 871 -59.11 -21.37 -11.35
CA TYR A 871 -59.96 -20.90 -10.25
C TYR A 871 -59.54 -21.49 -8.90
N THR A 872 -59.10 -22.74 -8.88
CA THR A 872 -58.57 -23.41 -7.67
C THR A 872 -57.29 -22.73 -7.21
N SER A 873 -56.35 -22.51 -8.13
CA SER A 873 -55.09 -21.79 -7.85
C SER A 873 -55.33 -20.38 -7.31
N ALA A 874 -56.28 -19.64 -7.89
CA ALA A 874 -56.64 -18.30 -7.44
C ALA A 874 -57.40 -18.32 -6.09
N HIS A 875 -58.24 -19.33 -5.86
CA HIS A 875 -58.94 -19.55 -4.59
C HIS A 875 -57.97 -19.81 -3.44
N GLU A 876 -56.96 -20.66 -3.64
CA GLU A 876 -55.92 -20.96 -2.65
C GLU A 876 -55.12 -19.70 -2.26
N ARG A 877 -55.10 -18.70 -3.15
CA ARG A 877 -54.49 -17.37 -2.93
C ARG A 877 -55.50 -16.30 -2.49
N GLY A 878 -56.69 -16.72 -2.05
CA GLY A 878 -57.70 -15.84 -1.43
C GLY A 878 -58.56 -15.03 -2.40
N ASN A 879 -58.56 -15.32 -3.70
CA ASN A 879 -59.40 -14.56 -4.64
C ASN A 879 -60.88 -14.93 -4.48
N ALA A 880 -61.69 -14.01 -3.95
CA ALA A 880 -63.12 -14.25 -3.67
C ALA A 880 -63.96 -14.46 -4.93
N ALA A 881 -63.61 -13.81 -6.05
CA ALA A 881 -64.31 -14.00 -7.32
C ALA A 881 -64.03 -15.38 -7.93
N ALA A 882 -62.78 -15.85 -7.90
CA ALA A 882 -62.41 -17.19 -8.30
C ALA A 882 -63.06 -18.25 -7.41
N THR A 883 -63.11 -18.00 -6.09
CA THR A 883 -63.80 -18.87 -5.12
C THR A 883 -65.29 -19.01 -5.47
N CYS A 884 -65.94 -17.91 -5.87
CA CYS A 884 -67.32 -17.93 -6.36
C CYS A 884 -67.47 -18.71 -7.67
N SER A 885 -66.59 -18.48 -8.65
CA SER A 885 -66.59 -19.20 -9.92
C SER A 885 -66.34 -20.71 -9.74
N LEU A 886 -65.44 -21.10 -8.83
CA LEU A 886 -65.21 -22.48 -8.45
C LEU A 886 -66.45 -23.09 -7.78
N GLY A 887 -67.13 -22.33 -6.90
CA GLY A 887 -68.41 -22.73 -6.31
C GLY A 887 -69.47 -23.03 -7.38
N LEU A 888 -69.52 -22.22 -8.44
CA LEU A 888 -70.42 -22.43 -9.58
C LEU A 888 -70.07 -23.68 -10.39
N CYS A 889 -68.77 -23.97 -10.57
CA CYS A 889 -68.31 -25.20 -11.20
C CYS A 889 -68.82 -26.43 -10.44
N TYR A 890 -68.70 -26.45 -9.10
CA TYR A 890 -69.21 -27.53 -8.26
C TYR A 890 -70.75 -27.59 -8.20
N GLU A 891 -71.45 -26.45 -8.21
CA GLU A 891 -72.93 -26.42 -8.25
C GLU A 891 -73.50 -27.10 -9.49
N LEU A 892 -72.84 -26.86 -10.64
CA LEU A 892 -73.33 -27.26 -11.97
C LEU A 892 -72.62 -28.51 -12.54
N GLY A 893 -71.61 -29.05 -11.84
CA GLY A 893 -70.78 -30.14 -12.35
C GLY A 893 -69.99 -29.79 -13.62
N ARG A 894 -69.48 -28.54 -13.71
CA ARG A 894 -68.71 -28.05 -14.87
C ARG A 894 -67.21 -28.24 -14.64
N GLY A 895 -66.61 -29.19 -15.36
CA GLY A 895 -65.17 -29.50 -15.24
C GLY A 895 -64.80 -30.25 -13.95
N VAL A 896 -65.77 -30.45 -13.04
CA VAL A 896 -65.67 -31.21 -11.79
C VAL A 896 -66.95 -32.02 -11.58
N GLU A 897 -66.92 -33.00 -10.69
CA GLU A 897 -68.12 -33.69 -10.24
C GLU A 897 -69.07 -32.72 -9.51
N GLU A 898 -70.38 -32.85 -9.74
CA GLU A 898 -71.37 -32.00 -9.08
C GLU A 898 -71.37 -32.24 -7.56
N ASP A 899 -71.07 -31.19 -6.79
CA ASP A 899 -71.13 -31.19 -5.33
C ASP A 899 -71.70 -29.87 -4.81
N LYS A 900 -73.01 -29.86 -4.60
CA LYS A 900 -73.71 -28.69 -4.06
C LYS A 900 -73.36 -28.39 -2.60
N GLY A 901 -72.86 -29.37 -1.84
CA GLY A 901 -72.35 -29.14 -0.48
C GLY A 901 -71.06 -28.34 -0.51
N ARG A 902 -70.12 -28.73 -1.37
CA ARG A 902 -68.87 -27.99 -1.62
C ARG A 902 -69.14 -26.60 -2.19
N ALA A 903 -70.06 -26.48 -3.14
CA ALA A 903 -70.49 -25.18 -3.68
C ALA A 903 -70.99 -24.23 -2.58
N ALA A 904 -71.82 -24.72 -1.65
CA ALA A 904 -72.32 -23.91 -0.53
C ALA A 904 -71.19 -23.43 0.41
N GLN A 905 -70.15 -24.24 0.62
CA GLN A 905 -68.97 -23.85 1.40
C GLN A 905 -68.17 -22.75 0.70
N LEU A 906 -67.88 -22.92 -0.59
CA LEU A 906 -67.14 -21.94 -1.39
C LEU A 906 -67.91 -20.63 -1.52
N TYR A 907 -69.22 -20.67 -1.76
CA TYR A 907 -70.06 -19.46 -1.77
C TYR A 907 -70.06 -18.75 -0.42
N ARG A 908 -70.06 -19.48 0.70
CA ARG A 908 -69.92 -18.88 2.02
C ARG A 908 -68.57 -18.19 2.18
N GLN A 909 -67.47 -18.87 1.86
CA GLN A 909 -66.14 -18.28 1.92
C GLN A 909 -66.04 -17.02 1.07
N ALA A 910 -66.51 -17.04 -0.18
CA ALA A 910 -66.50 -15.87 -1.04
C ALA A 910 -67.43 -14.74 -0.55
N ALA A 911 -68.60 -15.08 0.01
CA ALA A 911 -69.55 -14.11 0.56
C ALA A 911 -69.04 -13.43 1.84
N ASP A 912 -68.33 -14.17 2.70
CA ASP A 912 -67.67 -13.65 3.90
C ASP A 912 -66.56 -12.65 3.53
N HIS A 913 -65.97 -12.79 2.33
CA HIS A 913 -65.05 -11.82 1.71
C HIS A 913 -65.77 -10.76 0.85
N GLY A 914 -67.08 -10.61 1.00
CA GLY A 914 -67.86 -9.54 0.40
C GLY A 914 -68.29 -9.75 -1.06
N ASN A 915 -68.03 -10.92 -1.68
CA ASN A 915 -68.36 -11.11 -3.10
C ASN A 915 -69.89 -11.11 -3.34
N ALA A 916 -70.41 -10.07 -4.01
CA ALA A 916 -71.85 -9.91 -4.27
C ALA A 916 -72.49 -11.09 -5.02
N ARG A 917 -71.78 -11.68 -6.00
CA ARG A 917 -72.29 -12.85 -6.75
C ARG A 917 -72.39 -14.07 -5.84
N ALA A 918 -71.42 -14.29 -4.95
CA ALA A 918 -71.44 -15.37 -3.99
C ALA A 918 -72.51 -15.18 -2.91
N GLN A 919 -72.69 -13.95 -2.41
CA GLN A 919 -73.78 -13.60 -1.49
C GLN A 919 -75.14 -13.89 -2.13
N CYS A 920 -75.35 -13.51 -3.39
CA CYS A 920 -76.55 -13.83 -4.16
C CYS A 920 -76.75 -15.36 -4.33
N ASN A 921 -75.71 -16.09 -4.73
CA ASN A 921 -75.79 -17.54 -4.92
C ASN A 921 -76.03 -18.29 -3.59
N LEU A 922 -75.39 -17.86 -2.50
CA LEU A 922 -75.59 -18.42 -1.17
C LEU A 922 -76.99 -18.09 -0.62
N GLY A 923 -77.46 -16.86 -0.84
CA GLY A 923 -78.82 -16.44 -0.51
C GLY A 923 -79.84 -17.30 -1.23
N PHE A 924 -79.61 -17.62 -2.51
CA PHE A 924 -80.43 -18.54 -3.29
C PHE A 924 -80.44 -19.97 -2.69
N PHE A 925 -79.29 -20.45 -2.20
CA PHE A 925 -79.21 -21.75 -1.52
C PHE A 925 -80.02 -21.76 -0.22
N TYR A 926 -79.96 -20.70 0.59
CA TYR A 926 -80.80 -20.57 1.80
C TYR A 926 -82.29 -20.40 1.48
N TYR A 927 -82.63 -19.66 0.43
CA TYR A 927 -84.01 -19.44 0.00
C TYR A 927 -84.70 -20.76 -0.41
N HIS A 928 -83.96 -21.66 -1.07
CA HIS A 928 -84.47 -22.95 -1.55
C HIS A 928 -84.09 -24.18 -0.69
N GLY A 929 -83.25 -24.02 0.33
CA GLY A 929 -82.76 -25.14 1.15
C GLY A 929 -81.83 -26.10 0.40
N ILE A 930 -80.97 -25.60 -0.50
CA ILE A 930 -80.04 -26.41 -1.30
C ILE A 930 -78.76 -26.66 -0.49
N SER A 931 -78.57 -27.89 -0.01
CA SER A 931 -77.41 -28.30 0.81
C SER A 931 -77.18 -27.46 2.08
N VAL A 932 -78.13 -26.61 2.43
CA VAL A 932 -78.24 -25.82 3.66
C VAL A 932 -79.69 -25.89 4.16
N LYS A 933 -79.92 -25.67 5.46
CA LYS A 933 -81.30 -25.58 5.97
C LYS A 933 -81.96 -24.33 5.39
N GLN A 934 -83.18 -24.47 4.87
CA GLN A 934 -83.92 -23.34 4.33
C GLN A 934 -84.11 -22.24 5.40
N ASP A 935 -83.78 -21.01 5.03
CA ASP A 935 -83.84 -19.85 5.90
C ASP A 935 -84.08 -18.58 5.06
N TYR A 936 -85.33 -18.11 5.04
CA TYR A 936 -85.70 -16.95 4.26
C TYR A 936 -85.12 -15.65 4.80
N THR A 937 -84.92 -15.55 6.12
CA THR A 937 -84.34 -14.34 6.74
C THR A 937 -82.89 -14.19 6.31
N LYS A 938 -82.10 -15.26 6.44
CA LYS A 938 -80.71 -15.27 6.00
C LYS A 938 -80.56 -15.10 4.48
N ALA A 939 -81.49 -15.64 3.70
CA ALA A 939 -81.52 -15.40 2.26
C ALA A 939 -81.74 -13.92 1.92
N ALA A 940 -82.73 -13.27 2.55
CA ALA A 940 -83.02 -11.86 2.33
C ALA A 940 -81.86 -10.95 2.77
N GLU A 941 -81.18 -11.26 3.89
CA GLU A 941 -79.96 -10.55 4.33
C GLU A 941 -78.85 -10.62 3.27
N LEU A 942 -78.55 -11.82 2.76
CA LEU A 942 -77.53 -12.00 1.73
C LEU A 942 -77.91 -11.36 0.40
N PHE A 943 -79.20 -11.39 0.02
CA PHE A 943 -79.66 -10.67 -1.16
C PHE A 943 -79.56 -9.16 -0.97
N GLN A 944 -79.84 -8.63 0.22
CA GLN A 944 -79.66 -7.21 0.53
C GLN A 944 -78.19 -6.80 0.42
N GLN A 945 -77.27 -7.56 1.03
CA GLN A 945 -75.83 -7.30 0.93
C GLN A 945 -75.32 -7.28 -0.52
N ALA A 946 -75.83 -8.19 -1.36
CA ALA A 946 -75.48 -8.23 -2.78
C ALA A 946 -76.18 -7.12 -3.58
N ALA A 947 -77.42 -6.76 -3.22
CA ALA A 947 -78.19 -5.70 -3.86
C ALA A 947 -77.63 -4.30 -3.57
N ASP A 948 -77.09 -4.08 -2.37
CA ASP A 948 -76.36 -2.86 -1.99
C ASP A 948 -75.06 -2.68 -2.79
N GLN A 949 -74.59 -3.76 -3.43
CA GLN A 949 -73.47 -3.78 -4.39
C GLN A 949 -73.97 -3.84 -5.85
N ASP A 950 -75.20 -3.40 -6.10
CA ASP A 950 -75.83 -3.34 -7.43
C ASP A 950 -75.95 -4.68 -8.18
N ASN A 951 -75.96 -5.81 -7.46
CA ASN A 951 -76.18 -7.11 -8.09
C ASN A 951 -77.64 -7.23 -8.56
N ALA A 952 -77.86 -7.08 -9.87
CA ALA A 952 -79.20 -7.08 -10.47
C ALA A 952 -80.02 -8.36 -10.20
N ARG A 953 -79.36 -9.52 -10.08
CA ARG A 953 -80.04 -10.78 -9.72
C ARG A 953 -80.47 -10.77 -8.25
N ALA A 954 -79.64 -10.27 -7.35
CA ALA A 954 -79.96 -10.14 -5.94
C ALA A 954 -81.07 -9.11 -5.70
N GLN A 955 -81.03 -7.96 -6.38
CA GLN A 955 -82.10 -6.96 -6.34
C GLN A 955 -83.44 -7.58 -6.75
N TYR A 956 -83.46 -8.39 -7.82
CA TYR A 956 -84.66 -9.13 -8.22
C TYR A 956 -85.14 -10.14 -7.16
N LEU A 957 -84.24 -10.98 -6.63
CA LEU A 957 -84.60 -12.00 -5.63
C LEU A 957 -85.03 -11.38 -4.29
N LEU A 958 -84.44 -10.25 -3.90
CA LEU A 958 -84.86 -9.45 -2.76
C LEU A 958 -86.23 -8.81 -3.00
N GLY A 959 -86.48 -8.31 -4.21
CA GLY A 959 -87.80 -7.85 -4.64
C GLY A 959 -88.86 -8.93 -4.46
N GLN A 960 -88.55 -10.19 -4.80
CA GLN A 960 -89.43 -11.33 -4.55
C GLN A 960 -89.67 -11.57 -3.05
N CYS A 961 -88.63 -11.43 -2.22
CA CYS A 961 -88.74 -11.57 -0.77
C CYS A 961 -89.70 -10.52 -0.19
N TYR A 962 -89.58 -9.25 -0.58
CA TYR A 962 -90.49 -8.18 -0.18
C TYR A 962 -91.91 -8.34 -0.75
N GLU A 963 -92.04 -8.85 -1.98
CA GLU A 963 -93.34 -9.07 -2.60
C GLU A 963 -94.17 -10.13 -1.86
N HIS A 964 -93.51 -11.20 -1.40
CA HIS A 964 -94.15 -12.36 -0.77
C HIS A 964 -94.07 -12.37 0.76
N GLY A 965 -93.34 -11.43 1.38
CA GLY A 965 -93.09 -11.39 2.82
C GLY A 965 -92.23 -12.55 3.33
N GLN A 966 -91.26 -13.00 2.52
CA GLN A 966 -90.37 -14.11 2.85
C GLN A 966 -89.08 -13.58 3.46
N GLY A 967 -88.87 -13.81 4.75
CA GLY A 967 -87.67 -13.36 5.47
C GLY A 967 -87.66 -11.88 5.84
N VAL A 968 -88.51 -11.08 5.19
CA VAL A 968 -88.76 -9.64 5.44
C VAL A 968 -90.26 -9.38 5.51
N ALA A 969 -90.66 -8.24 6.09
CA ALA A 969 -92.06 -7.82 6.05
C ALA A 969 -92.49 -7.54 4.59
N LYS A 970 -93.71 -7.95 4.24
CA LYS A 970 -94.25 -7.72 2.90
C LYS A 970 -94.35 -6.23 2.60
N ASP A 971 -93.67 -5.78 1.55
CA ASP A 971 -93.65 -4.39 1.09
C ASP A 971 -93.62 -4.35 -0.46
N LEU A 972 -94.79 -4.13 -1.06
CA LEU A 972 -94.93 -4.11 -2.51
C LEU A 972 -94.28 -2.89 -3.17
N SER A 973 -94.14 -1.78 -2.44
CA SER A 973 -93.50 -0.57 -2.95
C SER A 973 -91.99 -0.80 -3.06
N ARG A 974 -91.38 -1.33 -1.99
CA ARG A 974 -89.96 -1.68 -1.98
C ARG A 974 -89.62 -2.77 -3.00
N ALA A 975 -90.50 -3.77 -3.16
CA ALA A 975 -90.34 -4.79 -4.20
C ALA A 975 -90.29 -4.19 -5.61
N MET A 976 -91.17 -3.23 -5.92
CA MET A 976 -91.19 -2.56 -7.23
C MET A 976 -89.94 -1.70 -7.47
N GLU A 977 -89.46 -0.98 -6.46
CA GLU A 977 -88.19 -0.24 -6.55
C GLU A 977 -87.03 -1.18 -6.91
N LEU A 978 -86.92 -2.30 -6.19
CA LEU A 978 -85.88 -3.30 -6.42
C LEU A 978 -86.00 -3.96 -7.80
N TYR A 979 -87.21 -4.19 -8.31
CA TYR A 979 -87.40 -4.69 -9.67
C TYR A 979 -86.99 -3.67 -10.73
N HIS A 980 -87.25 -2.37 -10.52
CA HIS A 980 -86.76 -1.32 -11.41
C HIS A 980 -85.24 -1.25 -11.39
N GLN A 981 -84.61 -1.23 -10.21
CA GLN A 981 -83.16 -1.26 -10.06
C GLN A 981 -82.55 -2.50 -10.74
N ALA A 982 -83.13 -3.67 -10.53
CA ALA A 982 -82.69 -4.91 -11.18
C ALA A 982 -82.84 -4.85 -12.71
N ALA A 983 -83.90 -4.26 -13.23
CA ALA A 983 -84.13 -4.10 -14.66
C ALA A 983 -83.14 -3.13 -15.31
N ASP A 984 -82.85 -2.02 -14.63
CA ASP A 984 -81.83 -1.04 -15.04
C ASP A 984 -80.44 -1.69 -15.01
N GLY A 985 -80.17 -2.53 -14.01
CA GLY A 985 -79.01 -3.41 -13.91
C GLY A 985 -79.01 -4.60 -14.89
N GLY A 986 -79.99 -4.69 -15.81
CA GLY A 986 -80.00 -5.66 -16.90
C GLY A 986 -80.69 -7.00 -16.61
N SER A 987 -81.33 -7.18 -15.46
CA SER A 987 -82.09 -8.40 -15.13
C SER A 987 -83.28 -8.60 -16.06
N LYS A 988 -83.27 -9.69 -16.83
CA LYS A 988 -84.37 -10.09 -17.72
C LYS A 988 -85.61 -10.48 -16.93
N ASP A 989 -85.43 -11.20 -15.83
CA ASP A 989 -86.54 -11.65 -14.97
C ASP A 989 -87.27 -10.45 -14.33
N ALA A 990 -86.53 -9.39 -13.98
CA ALA A 990 -87.11 -8.16 -13.46
C ALA A 990 -87.89 -7.40 -14.55
N LYS A 991 -87.33 -7.28 -15.76
CA LYS A 991 -88.04 -6.68 -16.92
C LYS A 991 -89.34 -7.41 -17.23
N GLU A 992 -89.31 -8.73 -17.32
CA GLU A 992 -90.51 -9.54 -17.55
C GLU A 992 -91.53 -9.41 -16.40
N ARG A 993 -91.07 -9.33 -15.15
CA ARG A 993 -91.93 -9.16 -13.96
C ARG A 993 -92.62 -7.80 -13.97
N LEU A 994 -91.93 -6.74 -14.37
CA LEU A 994 -92.47 -5.38 -14.51
C LEU A 994 -93.44 -5.25 -15.69
N GLU A 995 -93.14 -5.90 -16.82
CA GLU A 995 -94.02 -5.96 -18.00
C GLU A 995 -95.34 -6.67 -17.68
N LYS A 996 -95.29 -7.82 -16.97
CA LYS A 996 -96.50 -8.53 -16.51
C LYS A 996 -97.31 -7.72 -15.49
N GLY A 997 -96.65 -6.94 -14.63
CA GLY A 997 -97.29 -6.03 -13.69
C GLY A 997 -98.06 -4.87 -14.34
N HIS A 998 -97.58 -4.35 -15.48
CA HIS A 998 -98.27 -3.31 -16.24
C HIS A 998 -99.53 -3.81 -16.95
N SER A 999 -99.60 -5.10 -17.29
CA SER A 999 -100.78 -5.71 -17.91
C SER A 999 -101.96 -5.95 -16.94
N ALA A 1000 -101.73 -5.80 -15.63
CA ALA A 1000 -102.71 -6.07 -14.56
C ALA A 1000 -103.42 -4.82 -14.00
N LYS A 1001 -103.28 -3.63 -14.62
CA LYS A 1001 -104.16 -2.48 -14.36
C LYS A 1001 -105.45 -2.60 -15.17
N GLY A 1002 -106.25 -3.61 -14.86
CA GLY A 1002 -107.55 -3.84 -15.45
C GLY A 1002 -108.16 -5.12 -14.90
N THR A 1003 -109.19 -4.95 -14.07
CA THR A 1003 -110.07 -5.97 -13.46
C THR A 1003 -109.57 -6.63 -12.17
N SER A 1004 -110.45 -6.50 -11.17
CA SER A 1004 -110.35 -6.98 -9.80
C SER A 1004 -110.79 -8.44 -9.66
N GLY A 1005 -110.07 -9.18 -8.82
CA GLY A 1005 -110.57 -10.32 -8.05
C GLY A 1005 -110.68 -11.65 -8.79
N GLN A 1006 -109.75 -12.58 -8.52
CA GLN A 1006 -110.00 -13.89 -7.89
C GLN A 1006 -108.74 -14.76 -7.91
N GLU A 1007 -108.81 -15.80 -7.07
CA GLU A 1007 -107.78 -16.71 -6.56
C GLU A 1007 -106.87 -17.42 -7.59
N ALA A 1008 -105.74 -17.90 -7.03
CA ALA A 1008 -104.63 -18.59 -7.67
C ALA A 1008 -104.99 -19.83 -8.51
N PRO A 1009 -104.11 -20.20 -9.47
CA PRO A 1009 -103.87 -21.61 -9.71
C PRO A 1009 -102.37 -21.99 -9.74
N LYS A 1010 -102.13 -23.18 -9.16
CA LYS A 1010 -100.92 -24.01 -9.20
C LYS A 1010 -100.36 -24.15 -10.63
N GLN A 1011 -99.16 -23.62 -10.87
CA GLN A 1011 -98.34 -23.98 -12.04
C GLN A 1011 -96.81 -23.90 -11.79
N GLU A 1012 -96.33 -24.27 -10.60
CA GLU A 1012 -94.91 -24.14 -10.25
C GLU A 1012 -93.99 -25.33 -10.62
N LYS A 1013 -94.50 -26.41 -11.21
CA LYS A 1013 -93.63 -27.55 -11.61
C LYS A 1013 -93.16 -27.53 -13.07
N GLY A 1014 -93.63 -26.58 -13.89
CA GLY A 1014 -93.28 -26.50 -15.32
C GLY A 1014 -92.13 -25.55 -15.67
N LEU A 1015 -91.85 -24.55 -14.82
CA LEU A 1015 -90.87 -23.50 -15.09
C LEU A 1015 -89.43 -23.93 -14.79
N LEU A 1016 -89.22 -24.87 -13.86
CA LEU A 1016 -87.89 -25.42 -13.53
C LEU A 1016 -87.22 -26.11 -14.74
N LYS A 1017 -88.00 -26.77 -15.61
CA LYS A 1017 -87.50 -27.41 -16.84
C LYS A 1017 -87.21 -26.42 -17.98
N LYS A 1018 -87.78 -25.21 -17.95
CA LYS A 1018 -87.55 -24.17 -18.97
C LYS A 1018 -86.34 -23.29 -18.62
N ALA A 1019 -86.12 -23.00 -17.33
CA ALA A 1019 -84.91 -22.32 -16.86
C ALA A 1019 -83.64 -23.14 -17.14
N LEU A 1020 -83.67 -24.46 -16.93
CA LEU A 1020 -82.56 -25.36 -17.26
C LEU A 1020 -82.25 -25.47 -18.76
N LYS A 1021 -83.18 -25.11 -19.65
CA LYS A 1021 -82.98 -25.17 -21.12
C LYS A 1021 -82.42 -23.86 -21.71
N LEU A 1022 -82.54 -22.75 -20.98
CA LEU A 1022 -81.95 -21.45 -21.36
C LEU A 1022 -80.51 -21.28 -20.88
N PHE A 1023 -80.01 -22.17 -20.01
CA PHE A 1023 -78.61 -22.24 -19.58
C PHE A 1023 -77.67 -23.00 -20.56
N LYS A 1024 -78.18 -23.45 -21.72
CA LYS A 1024 -77.42 -24.19 -22.75
C LYS A 1024 -77.09 -23.36 -24.01
N LYS A 1025 -77.17 -22.03 -23.95
CA LYS A 1025 -76.64 -21.13 -24.98
C LYS A 1025 -75.89 -19.97 -24.35
#